data_AF-A0A2S4K105-F1
#
_entry.id   AF-A0A2S4K105-F1
#
_cell.length_a   1.000
_cell.length_b   1.000
_cell.length_c   1.000
_cell.angle_alpha   90.00
_cell.angle_beta   90.00
_cell.angle_gamma   90.00
#
_symmetry.space_group_name_H-M   'P 1'
#
loop_
_entity.id
_entity.type
_entity.pdbx_description
1 polymer ?
#
loop_
_entity_poly.entity_id
_entity_poly.type
_entity_poly.pdbx_seq_one_letter_code
_entity_poly.pdbx_strand_id
1 'polypeptide(L)'
;MSSINLILGSHNSQILDLSEADQRAQYEYGIKPFLKLLYNRRDLNFTLYYSGLLLEWLEKHHSEFVDVLMEMVRRKQVELLGGAFFEPLLPLIPKTDRIGQIERMTTHVRKCFGRRPRGAWVPESVWDQRIAASLNTGGLDYVLLRESVFGGALPPEKQFWPVLTEDQGKTLIVLPVAHGMSETLFQQTPEQVIAFLKGVRDANPVRKGAGGSALKPLVALMFDGIRAGYTPDQSASAMVWYERFLDLVTANRDWIHVDVPGRILQNERPVDRAYAPASTVAALMDWLPELTPGEHGQEGTVQEGLVQAGAVKEESALRAEQSSFRSIMEMYPESARLYARMQHTHVLVNQIRGDKYRKMTAREELWRGQSHFAYWPNNSGGIYRANLRKATYAALIEAEKTTRERGIFIPAISRVDVDLDGREEVLYQGNEINAYLHRFGARLFELDWISRNWNYLDTFQRCPEDFHDEATVTAGYDRWPRAGFVDHLLLPENRASQFARGDRRSLCDISSLEYRIASLDKDHNAVTFLGTCRTEDTLVELTLQKRYRFIKNRIEVEYEIENTGMETLEAAFAVELNLSFHSLEVDSLRLHVRQGRLRQEIAPDMTELQGVSDIQFHDLRNSTRIQVNPSERPDLWSFPVEAVGLLGDRLHWFYQSNCSVFRWPLNLSPGESRRISLSMKIEQNR
;
A
#
# COMPACT_ATOMS: atom_id res chain seq x y z
N MET A 1 -33.84 -23.63 -26.70
CA MET A 1 -32.52 -23.46 -27.33
C MET A 1 -31.51 -23.21 -26.22
N SER A 2 -30.27 -23.70 -26.34
CA SER A 2 -29.22 -23.37 -25.38
C SER A 2 -28.89 -21.88 -25.47
N SER A 3 -28.72 -21.23 -24.33
CA SER A 3 -28.49 -19.79 -24.23
C SER A 3 -27.69 -19.49 -22.97
N ILE A 4 -27.00 -18.36 -22.95
CA ILE A 4 -26.24 -17.88 -21.79
C ILE A 4 -26.79 -16.54 -21.29
N ASN A 5 -26.51 -16.22 -20.04
CA ASN A 5 -26.62 -14.88 -19.50
C ASN A 5 -25.24 -14.21 -19.56
N LEU A 6 -25.22 -12.95 -20.00
CA LEU A 6 -24.03 -12.12 -20.05
C LEU A 6 -24.24 -10.89 -19.17
N ILE A 7 -23.41 -10.75 -18.14
CA ILE A 7 -23.26 -9.49 -17.41
C ILE A 7 -22.10 -8.73 -18.06
N LEU A 8 -22.37 -7.51 -18.50
CA LEU A 8 -21.37 -6.65 -19.12
C LEU A 8 -21.25 -5.35 -18.34
N GLY A 9 -20.02 -4.97 -18.03
CA GLY A 9 -19.79 -3.87 -17.10
C GLY A 9 -18.35 -3.43 -16.95
N SER A 10 -18.14 -2.40 -16.14
CA SER A 10 -16.82 -1.95 -15.75
C SER A 10 -16.74 -1.65 -14.24
N HIS A 11 -15.54 -1.79 -13.70
CA HIS A 11 -15.17 -1.22 -12.41
C HIS A 11 -14.28 0.00 -12.64
N ASN A 12 -14.54 1.07 -11.91
CA ASN A 12 -13.87 2.36 -12.09
C ASN A 12 -13.43 2.85 -10.71
N SER A 13 -12.12 2.89 -10.49
CA SER A 13 -11.53 3.16 -9.18
C SER A 13 -10.47 4.24 -9.30
N GLN A 14 -10.45 5.17 -8.35
CA GLN A 14 -9.48 6.25 -8.32
C GLN A 14 -8.55 6.10 -7.12
N ILE A 15 -7.24 6.19 -7.35
CA ILE A 15 -6.23 6.10 -6.28
C ILE A 15 -6.27 7.34 -5.39
N LEU A 16 -5.88 7.15 -4.13
CA LEU A 16 -5.70 8.25 -3.18
C LEU A 16 -4.55 9.17 -3.67
N ASP A 17 -4.78 10.48 -3.69
CA ASP A 17 -3.81 11.51 -4.13
C ASP A 17 -3.40 11.43 -5.61
N LEU A 18 -4.31 10.98 -6.48
CA LEU A 18 -4.14 11.11 -7.93
C LEU A 18 -4.08 12.60 -8.34
N SER A 19 -3.15 12.97 -9.22
CA SER A 19 -3.02 14.36 -9.69
C SER A 19 -4.27 14.83 -10.44
N GLU A 20 -4.58 16.14 -10.42
CA GLU A 20 -5.72 16.68 -11.17
C GLU A 20 -5.62 16.40 -12.68
N ALA A 21 -4.41 16.41 -13.22
CA ALA A 21 -4.16 16.09 -14.62
C ALA A 21 -4.51 14.63 -14.94
N ASP A 22 -4.09 13.69 -14.10
CA ASP A 22 -4.39 12.27 -14.28
C ASP A 22 -5.87 11.98 -14.06
N GLN A 23 -6.50 12.58 -13.04
CA GLN A 23 -7.96 12.50 -12.82
C GLN A 23 -8.73 12.92 -14.07
N ARG A 24 -8.36 14.07 -14.64
CA ARG A 24 -8.96 14.58 -15.88
C ARG A 24 -8.71 13.66 -17.06
N ALA A 25 -7.51 13.11 -17.20
CA ALA A 25 -7.18 12.17 -18.28
C ALA A 25 -8.02 10.89 -18.18
N GLN A 26 -8.13 10.29 -16.99
CA GLN A 26 -8.98 9.11 -16.74
C GLN A 26 -10.44 9.38 -17.11
N TYR A 27 -10.95 10.57 -16.78
CA TYR A 27 -12.30 10.97 -17.12
C TYR A 27 -12.50 11.14 -18.63
N GLU A 28 -11.70 11.99 -19.28
CA GLU A 28 -11.90 12.38 -20.68
C GLU A 28 -11.65 11.23 -21.66
N TYR A 29 -10.73 10.32 -21.35
CA TYR A 29 -10.31 9.26 -22.27
C TYR A 29 -10.86 7.88 -21.91
N GLY A 30 -11.19 7.60 -20.65
CA GLY A 30 -11.76 6.32 -20.23
C GLY A 30 -13.25 6.41 -19.91
N ILE A 31 -13.54 7.07 -18.79
CA ILE A 31 -14.85 7.00 -18.11
C ILE A 31 -15.98 7.64 -18.95
N LYS A 32 -15.77 8.84 -19.48
CA LYS A 32 -16.79 9.60 -20.22
C LYS A 32 -17.08 9.00 -21.60
N PRO A 33 -16.09 8.67 -22.46
CA PRO A 33 -16.34 8.01 -23.74
C PRO A 33 -17.09 6.69 -23.57
N PHE A 34 -16.70 5.89 -22.57
CA PHE A 34 -17.36 4.61 -22.31
C PHE A 34 -18.82 4.80 -21.89
N LEU A 35 -19.12 5.69 -20.92
CA LEU A 35 -20.50 5.96 -20.54
C LEU A 35 -21.34 6.46 -21.72
N LYS A 36 -20.78 7.32 -22.58
CA LYS A 36 -21.45 7.82 -23.79
C LYS A 36 -21.80 6.68 -24.75
N LEU A 37 -20.89 5.74 -24.97
CA LEU A 37 -21.15 4.55 -25.79
C LEU A 37 -22.31 3.73 -25.20
N LEU A 38 -22.27 3.46 -23.89
CA LEU A 38 -23.34 2.71 -23.22
C LEU A 38 -24.69 3.43 -23.27
N TYR A 39 -24.71 4.75 -23.12
CA TYR A 39 -25.93 5.56 -23.16
C TYR A 39 -26.68 5.40 -24.50
N ASN A 40 -25.95 5.23 -25.60
CA ASN A 40 -26.53 5.07 -26.93
C ASN A 40 -27.09 3.66 -27.19
N ARG A 41 -26.68 2.66 -26.40
CA ARG A 41 -27.11 1.25 -26.53
C ARG A 41 -28.29 0.91 -25.63
N ARG A 42 -29.45 1.49 -25.96
CA ARG A 42 -30.70 1.35 -25.17
C ARG A 42 -31.28 -0.05 -25.17
N ASP A 43 -30.84 -0.89 -26.10
CA ASP A 43 -31.19 -2.29 -26.27
C ASP A 43 -30.45 -3.22 -25.30
N LEU A 44 -29.40 -2.74 -24.63
CA LEU A 44 -28.55 -3.50 -23.72
C LEU A 44 -28.58 -2.94 -22.31
N ASN A 45 -28.26 -3.81 -21.35
CA ASN A 45 -28.19 -3.51 -19.93
C ASN A 45 -26.74 -3.66 -19.43
N PHE A 46 -26.34 -2.84 -18.46
CA PHE A 46 -24.94 -2.77 -18.00
C PHE A 46 -24.83 -2.75 -16.48
N THR A 47 -23.72 -3.28 -15.97
CA THR A 47 -23.40 -3.26 -14.53
C THR A 47 -22.18 -2.39 -14.30
N LEU A 48 -22.29 -1.34 -13.49
CA LEU A 48 -21.19 -0.39 -13.31
C LEU A 48 -20.84 -0.26 -11.82
N TYR A 49 -19.54 -0.26 -11.53
CA TYR A 49 -19.00 0.11 -10.23
C TYR A 49 -18.15 1.37 -10.37
N TYR A 50 -18.38 2.33 -9.47
CA TYR A 50 -17.57 3.53 -9.31
C TYR A 50 -17.16 3.60 -7.84
N SER A 51 -15.87 3.77 -7.56
CA SER A 51 -15.42 3.92 -6.17
C SER A 51 -15.96 5.19 -5.52
N GLY A 52 -16.02 5.22 -4.18
CA GLY A 52 -16.56 6.37 -3.45
C GLY A 52 -15.81 7.67 -3.74
N LEU A 53 -14.47 7.60 -3.83
CA LEU A 53 -13.62 8.73 -4.19
C LEU A 53 -13.93 9.26 -5.60
N LEU A 54 -14.13 8.36 -6.56
CA LEU A 54 -14.45 8.73 -7.93
C LEU A 54 -15.85 9.37 -8.03
N LEU A 55 -16.84 8.83 -7.30
CA LEU A 55 -18.18 9.43 -7.25
C LEU A 55 -18.16 10.85 -6.66
N GLU A 56 -17.46 11.06 -5.54
CA GLU A 56 -17.29 12.40 -4.95
C GLU A 56 -16.64 13.38 -5.93
N TRP A 57 -15.64 12.91 -6.68
CA TRP A 57 -14.97 13.73 -7.69
C TRP A 57 -15.90 14.07 -8.87
N LEU A 58 -16.65 13.09 -9.38
CA LEU A 58 -17.60 13.27 -10.48
C LEU A 58 -18.74 14.22 -10.09
N GLU A 59 -19.28 14.11 -8.88
CA GLU A 59 -20.31 15.02 -8.39
C GLU A 59 -19.83 16.47 -8.32
N LYS A 60 -18.58 16.66 -7.91
CA LYS A 60 -17.99 17.99 -7.74
C LYS A 60 -17.64 18.65 -9.08
N HIS A 61 -17.13 17.89 -10.06
CA HIS A 61 -16.56 18.46 -11.29
C HIS A 61 -17.37 18.16 -12.56
N HIS A 62 -18.18 17.10 -12.56
CA HIS A 62 -18.88 16.57 -13.74
C HIS A 62 -20.32 16.17 -13.41
N SER A 63 -21.10 17.09 -12.86
CA SER A 63 -22.52 16.86 -12.53
C SER A 63 -23.34 16.34 -13.73
N GLU A 64 -22.98 16.72 -14.96
CA GLU A 64 -23.59 16.24 -16.19
C GLU A 64 -23.43 14.73 -16.38
N PHE A 65 -22.29 14.16 -15.96
CA PHE A 65 -22.05 12.74 -16.01
C PHE A 65 -22.98 12.01 -15.03
N VAL A 66 -23.11 12.55 -13.81
CA VAL A 66 -23.96 11.99 -12.75
C VAL A 66 -25.43 12.00 -13.20
N ASP A 67 -25.88 13.07 -13.86
CA ASP A 67 -27.24 13.17 -14.40
C ASP A 67 -27.53 12.13 -15.48
N VAL A 68 -26.60 11.94 -16.43
CA VAL A 68 -26.71 10.91 -17.48
C VAL A 68 -26.76 9.51 -16.85
N LEU A 69 -25.86 9.22 -15.90
CA LEU A 69 -25.84 7.94 -15.19
C LEU A 69 -27.15 7.72 -14.39
N MET A 70 -27.67 8.76 -13.74
CA MET A 70 -28.95 8.71 -13.04
C MET A 70 -30.11 8.41 -13.98
N GLU A 71 -30.14 9.00 -15.17
CA GLU A 71 -31.13 8.69 -16.22
C GLU A 71 -31.06 7.20 -16.61
N MET A 72 -29.86 6.69 -16.86
CA MET A 72 -29.61 5.28 -17.22
C MET A 72 -30.07 4.32 -16.12
N VAL A 73 -29.84 4.66 -14.84
CA VAL A 73 -30.33 3.90 -13.69
C VAL A 73 -31.86 3.96 -13.59
N ARG A 74 -32.47 5.14 -13.77
CA ARG A 74 -33.93 5.33 -13.71
C ARG A 74 -34.66 4.52 -14.78
N ARG A 75 -34.12 4.47 -16.01
CA ARG A 75 -34.67 3.66 -17.11
C ARG A 75 -34.30 2.17 -17.03
N LYS A 76 -33.70 1.73 -15.92
CA LYS A 76 -33.28 0.35 -15.64
C LYS A 76 -32.26 -0.21 -16.65
N GLN A 77 -31.50 0.67 -17.30
CA GLN A 77 -30.43 0.27 -18.20
C GLN A 77 -29.19 -0.15 -17.42
N VAL A 78 -28.87 0.58 -16.35
CA VAL A 78 -27.69 0.35 -15.51
C VAL A 78 -28.09 -0.15 -14.13
N GLU A 79 -27.39 -1.17 -13.63
CA GLU A 79 -27.33 -1.52 -12.21
C GLU A 79 -25.99 -1.05 -11.63
N LEU A 80 -26.06 -0.21 -10.60
CA LEU A 80 -24.88 0.25 -9.87
C LEU A 80 -24.53 -0.73 -8.75
N LEU A 81 -23.28 -1.16 -8.73
CA LEU A 81 -22.72 -1.95 -7.64
C LEU A 81 -22.34 -1.05 -6.47
N GLY A 82 -22.47 -1.59 -5.26
CA GLY A 82 -21.91 -1.04 -4.04
C GLY A 82 -20.55 -1.67 -3.73
N GLY A 83 -20.13 -1.54 -2.48
CA GLY A 83 -18.82 -1.97 -1.99
C GLY A 83 -18.44 -1.15 -0.77
N ALA A 84 -17.18 -1.21 -0.35
CA ALA A 84 -16.67 -0.31 0.68
C ALA A 84 -16.20 1.02 0.04
N PHE A 85 -16.55 2.14 0.67
CA PHE A 85 -16.43 3.47 0.09
C PHE A 85 -15.01 3.86 -0.35
N PHE A 86 -14.01 3.60 0.50
CA PHE A 86 -12.60 3.96 0.25
C PHE A 86 -11.76 2.77 -0.23
N GLU A 87 -12.39 1.71 -0.71
CA GLU A 87 -11.70 0.54 -1.29
C GLU A 87 -10.60 -0.07 -0.39
N PRO A 88 -10.93 -0.50 0.83
CA PRO A 88 -10.00 -1.25 1.66
C PRO A 88 -9.83 -2.70 1.17
N LEU A 89 -8.70 -3.32 1.52
CA LEU A 89 -8.63 -4.78 1.61
C LEU A 89 -9.53 -5.21 2.77
N LEU A 90 -10.77 -5.59 2.47
CA LEU A 90 -11.78 -5.90 3.48
C LEU A 90 -11.28 -6.85 4.58
N PRO A 91 -10.50 -7.93 4.32
CA PRO A 91 -10.04 -8.79 5.41
C PRO A 91 -9.02 -8.14 6.35
N LEU A 92 -8.40 -7.01 6.00
CA LEU A 92 -7.44 -6.29 6.85
C LEU A 92 -8.09 -5.33 7.84
N ILE A 93 -9.30 -4.83 7.57
CA ILE A 93 -9.91 -3.80 8.41
C ILE A 93 -10.88 -4.38 9.45
N PRO A 94 -11.08 -3.71 10.59
CA PRO A 94 -12.03 -4.13 11.62
C PRO A 94 -13.46 -4.30 11.08
N LYS A 95 -14.22 -5.24 11.64
CA LYS A 95 -15.60 -5.56 11.20
C LYS A 95 -16.52 -4.33 11.19
N THR A 96 -16.41 -3.47 12.19
CA THR A 96 -17.20 -2.24 12.31
C THR A 96 -16.91 -1.26 11.18
N ASP A 97 -15.64 -1.17 10.76
CA ASP A 97 -15.23 -0.32 9.64
C ASP A 97 -15.69 -0.92 8.31
N ARG A 98 -15.58 -2.24 8.11
CA ARG A 98 -16.15 -2.90 6.91
C ARG A 98 -17.61 -2.52 6.69
N ILE A 99 -18.43 -2.74 7.73
CA ILE A 99 -19.87 -2.48 7.66
C ILE A 99 -20.13 -0.98 7.45
N GLY A 100 -19.45 -0.11 8.21
CA GLY A 100 -19.62 1.33 8.10
C GLY A 100 -19.26 1.89 6.72
N GLN A 101 -18.19 1.39 6.10
CA GLN A 101 -17.81 1.78 4.74
C GLN A 101 -18.83 1.28 3.71
N ILE A 102 -19.37 0.06 3.85
CA ILE A 102 -20.42 -0.47 2.97
C ILE A 102 -21.71 0.35 3.10
N GLU A 103 -22.11 0.70 4.31
CA GLU A 103 -23.28 1.52 4.58
C GLU A 103 -23.12 2.95 4.03
N ARG A 104 -21.92 3.54 4.12
CA ARG A 104 -21.60 4.83 3.52
C ARG A 104 -21.80 4.79 2.02
N MET A 105 -21.19 3.83 1.33
CA MET A 105 -21.33 3.65 -0.11
C MET A 105 -22.78 3.42 -0.53
N THR A 106 -23.47 2.52 0.17
CA THR A 106 -24.89 2.24 -0.05
C THR A 106 -25.76 3.49 0.09
N THR A 107 -25.49 4.31 1.11
CA THR A 107 -26.21 5.56 1.37
C THR A 107 -25.92 6.59 0.29
N HIS A 108 -24.66 6.71 -0.11
CA HIS A 108 -24.21 7.64 -1.14
C HIS A 108 -24.86 7.31 -2.50
N VAL A 109 -24.74 6.07 -2.98
CA VAL A 109 -25.39 5.61 -4.23
C VAL A 109 -26.91 5.81 -4.18
N ARG A 110 -27.57 5.52 -3.05
CA ARG A 110 -29.01 5.73 -2.90
C ARG A 110 -29.39 7.21 -2.98
N LYS A 111 -28.63 8.10 -2.34
CA LYS A 111 -28.90 9.54 -2.35
C LYS A 111 -28.73 10.12 -3.75
N CYS A 112 -27.65 9.73 -4.44
CA CYS A 112 -27.31 10.29 -5.74
C CYS A 112 -28.20 9.70 -6.85
N PHE A 113 -28.44 8.38 -6.86
CA PHE A 113 -29.10 7.71 -7.99
C PHE A 113 -30.50 7.18 -7.69
N GLY A 114 -31.01 7.35 -6.46
CA GLY A 114 -32.35 6.95 -6.05
C GLY A 114 -32.58 5.44 -5.92
N ARG A 115 -31.53 4.62 -6.07
CA ARG A 115 -31.58 3.15 -5.95
C ARG A 115 -30.53 2.67 -4.96
N ARG A 116 -30.92 1.72 -4.11
CA ARG A 116 -29.97 1.03 -3.22
C ARG A 116 -29.23 -0.04 -4.04
N PRO A 117 -27.89 -0.09 -4.00
CA PRO A 117 -27.15 -1.19 -4.62
C PRO A 117 -27.50 -2.51 -3.94
N ARG A 118 -27.62 -3.58 -4.74
CA ARG A 118 -27.86 -4.96 -4.27
C ARG A 118 -26.62 -5.83 -4.40
N GLY A 119 -25.75 -5.52 -5.38
CA GLY A 119 -24.47 -6.18 -5.61
C GLY A 119 -23.29 -5.45 -5.00
N ALA A 120 -22.22 -6.18 -4.71
CA ALA A 120 -20.93 -5.64 -4.31
C ALA A 120 -19.84 -5.89 -5.36
N TRP A 121 -18.96 -4.92 -5.51
CA TRP A 121 -17.60 -5.12 -5.99
C TRP A 121 -16.65 -5.14 -4.79
N VAL A 122 -15.72 -6.11 -4.77
CA VAL A 122 -14.65 -6.18 -3.76
C VAL A 122 -13.34 -5.89 -4.48
N PRO A 123 -12.63 -4.80 -4.13
CA PRO A 123 -11.35 -4.45 -4.76
C PRO A 123 -10.38 -5.64 -4.75
N GLU A 124 -9.76 -5.89 -5.90
CA GLU A 124 -8.86 -7.03 -6.14
C GLU A 124 -9.42 -8.42 -5.82
N SER A 125 -10.72 -8.51 -5.54
CA SER A 125 -11.37 -9.73 -5.03
C SER A 125 -10.66 -10.38 -3.83
N VAL A 126 -9.94 -9.61 -3.02
CA VAL A 126 -9.28 -10.13 -1.81
C VAL A 126 -10.33 -10.54 -0.80
N TRP A 127 -10.37 -11.84 -0.49
CA TRP A 127 -11.48 -12.50 0.17
C TRP A 127 -11.05 -13.24 1.43
N ASP A 128 -11.97 -13.26 2.38
CA ASP A 128 -12.02 -14.12 3.54
C ASP A 128 -13.50 -14.39 3.80
N GLN A 129 -13.86 -15.61 4.19
CA GLN A 129 -15.25 -16.02 4.33
C GLN A 129 -16.09 -15.09 5.24
N ARG A 130 -15.47 -14.46 6.24
CA ARG A 130 -16.11 -13.50 7.17
C ARG A 130 -16.63 -12.22 6.47
N ILE A 131 -16.21 -11.98 5.23
CA ILE A 131 -16.72 -10.88 4.41
C ILE A 131 -18.17 -11.14 3.98
N ALA A 132 -18.57 -12.40 3.76
CA ALA A 132 -19.92 -12.73 3.33
C ALA A 132 -20.98 -12.19 4.31
N ALA A 133 -20.79 -12.42 5.62
CA ALA A 133 -21.67 -11.88 6.64
C ALA A 133 -21.62 -10.35 6.72
N SER A 134 -20.47 -9.73 6.44
CA SER A 134 -20.31 -8.27 6.47
C SER A 134 -21.05 -7.59 5.31
N LEU A 135 -20.92 -8.11 4.08
CA LEU A 135 -21.66 -7.65 2.90
C LEU A 135 -23.18 -7.82 3.08
N ASN A 136 -23.61 -9.00 3.56
CA ASN A 136 -25.02 -9.25 3.86
C ASN A 136 -25.56 -8.28 4.94
N THR A 137 -24.78 -8.01 6.01
CA THR A 137 -25.17 -7.02 7.03
C THR A 137 -25.29 -5.61 6.46
N GLY A 138 -24.43 -5.24 5.51
CA GLY A 138 -24.54 -4.00 4.73
C GLY A 138 -25.75 -3.98 3.77
N GLY A 139 -26.51 -5.07 3.69
CA GLY A 139 -27.71 -5.23 2.86
C GLY A 139 -27.41 -5.42 1.38
N LEU A 140 -26.31 -6.10 1.07
CA LEU A 140 -25.95 -6.58 -0.26
C LEU A 140 -26.33 -8.06 -0.37
N ASP A 141 -26.91 -8.48 -1.50
CA ASP A 141 -27.38 -9.86 -1.71
C ASP A 141 -26.42 -10.70 -2.54
N TYR A 142 -25.58 -10.04 -3.34
CA TYR A 142 -24.59 -10.72 -4.17
C TYR A 142 -23.27 -9.95 -4.26
N VAL A 143 -22.22 -10.65 -4.68
CA VAL A 143 -20.88 -10.10 -4.92
C VAL A 143 -20.32 -10.67 -6.21
N LEU A 144 -19.61 -9.85 -6.97
CA LEU A 144 -18.80 -10.30 -8.10
C LEU A 144 -17.38 -10.57 -7.59
N LEU A 145 -16.87 -11.79 -7.81
CA LEU A 145 -15.52 -12.19 -7.41
C LEU A 145 -14.79 -12.84 -8.59
N ARG A 146 -13.48 -12.60 -8.69
CA ARG A 146 -12.61 -13.31 -9.64
C ARG A 146 -12.62 -14.82 -9.35
N GLU A 147 -12.48 -15.61 -10.41
CA GLU A 147 -12.38 -17.09 -10.30
C GLU A 147 -11.17 -17.54 -9.48
N SER A 148 -10.07 -16.77 -9.51
CA SER A 148 -8.81 -17.04 -8.79
C SER A 148 -8.97 -17.11 -7.27
N VAL A 149 -9.98 -16.41 -6.72
CA VAL A 149 -10.28 -16.37 -5.28
C VAL A 149 -10.59 -17.76 -4.71
N PHE A 150 -11.00 -18.70 -5.55
CA PHE A 150 -11.36 -20.06 -5.14
C PHE A 150 -10.17 -21.04 -5.10
N GLY A 151 -8.94 -20.54 -4.98
CA GLY A 151 -7.73 -21.36 -4.81
C GLY A 151 -7.17 -21.93 -6.11
N GLY A 152 -7.14 -21.11 -7.17
CA GLY A 152 -6.63 -21.48 -8.49
C GLY A 152 -7.70 -21.50 -9.59
N ALA A 153 -8.93 -21.89 -9.26
CA ALA A 153 -10.16 -21.63 -10.02
C ALA A 153 -11.36 -22.20 -9.23
N LEU A 154 -12.57 -21.75 -9.54
CA LEU A 154 -13.76 -22.55 -9.22
C LEU A 154 -13.65 -23.90 -9.93
N PRO A 155 -14.20 -24.99 -9.34
CA PRO A 155 -14.40 -26.23 -10.09
C PRO A 155 -15.08 -25.91 -11.43
N PRO A 156 -14.65 -26.50 -12.57
CA PRO A 156 -15.16 -26.15 -13.89
C PRO A 156 -16.70 -26.19 -13.98
N GLU A 157 -17.34 -27.08 -13.23
CA GLU A 157 -18.79 -27.18 -13.15
C GLU A 157 -19.47 -26.02 -12.40
N LYS A 158 -18.74 -25.12 -11.72
CA LYS A 158 -19.26 -23.96 -10.98
C LYS A 158 -18.80 -22.62 -11.56
N GLN A 159 -17.78 -22.61 -12.41
CA GLN A 159 -17.16 -21.40 -12.96
C GLN A 159 -18.16 -20.45 -13.63
N PHE A 160 -19.11 -20.99 -14.40
CA PHE A 160 -20.10 -20.20 -15.14
C PHE A 160 -21.48 -20.21 -14.50
N TRP A 161 -21.55 -20.28 -13.18
CA TRP A 161 -22.81 -20.40 -12.45
C TRP A 161 -22.81 -19.49 -11.21
N PRO A 162 -23.93 -18.79 -10.91
CA PRO A 162 -24.11 -18.20 -9.60
C PRO A 162 -24.05 -19.29 -8.53
N VAL A 163 -23.34 -19.03 -7.44
CA VAL A 163 -23.20 -19.97 -6.32
C VAL A 163 -23.54 -19.29 -5.00
N LEU A 164 -24.05 -20.05 -4.05
CA LEU A 164 -24.30 -19.58 -2.69
C LEU A 164 -23.04 -19.75 -1.84
N THR A 165 -22.76 -18.76 -1.01
CA THR A 165 -21.81 -18.86 0.08
C THR A 165 -22.46 -18.41 1.38
N GLU A 166 -21.87 -18.75 2.51
CA GLU A 166 -22.46 -18.47 3.83
C GLU A 166 -21.39 -18.21 4.89
N ASP A 167 -21.67 -17.28 5.79
CA ASP A 167 -20.90 -17.08 7.03
C ASP A 167 -21.85 -16.69 8.17
N GLN A 168 -21.70 -17.33 9.33
CA GLN A 168 -22.47 -17.04 10.55
C GLN A 168 -24.01 -17.00 10.35
N GLY A 169 -24.55 -17.93 9.56
CA GLY A 169 -25.96 -18.05 9.22
C GLY A 169 -26.44 -17.06 8.14
N LYS A 170 -25.56 -16.25 7.56
CA LYS A 170 -25.89 -15.26 6.54
C LYS A 170 -25.42 -15.74 5.16
N THR A 171 -26.36 -15.87 4.24
CA THR A 171 -26.08 -16.28 2.86
C THR A 171 -25.79 -15.08 1.96
N LEU A 172 -24.90 -15.27 1.00
CA LEU A 172 -24.57 -14.33 -0.06
C LEU A 172 -24.44 -15.09 -1.39
N ILE A 173 -24.87 -14.48 -2.50
CA ILE A 173 -24.65 -15.06 -3.83
C ILE A 173 -23.31 -14.56 -4.38
N VAL A 174 -22.46 -15.47 -4.86
CA VAL A 174 -21.25 -15.13 -5.61
C VAL A 174 -21.53 -15.30 -7.09
N LEU A 175 -21.17 -14.27 -7.86
CA LEU A 175 -21.14 -14.27 -9.31
C LEU A 175 -19.67 -14.31 -9.77
N PRO A 176 -19.22 -15.42 -10.36
CA PRO A 176 -17.85 -15.51 -10.85
C PRO A 176 -17.63 -14.54 -12.03
N VAL A 177 -16.53 -13.80 -11.96
CA VAL A 177 -16.06 -12.93 -13.05
C VAL A 177 -15.10 -13.73 -13.90
N ALA A 178 -15.33 -13.74 -15.22
CA ALA A 178 -14.39 -14.29 -16.20
C ALA A 178 -13.19 -13.34 -16.34
N HIS A 179 -12.35 -13.32 -15.31
CA HIS A 179 -11.34 -12.30 -15.08
C HIS A 179 -10.25 -12.30 -16.16
N GLY A 180 -9.68 -13.47 -16.47
CA GLY A 180 -8.66 -13.58 -17.52
C GLY A 180 -9.13 -13.06 -18.88
N MET A 181 -10.40 -13.32 -19.24
CA MET A 181 -11.01 -12.75 -20.44
C MET A 181 -11.23 -11.23 -20.30
N SER A 182 -11.65 -10.75 -19.13
CA SER A 182 -11.89 -9.33 -18.86
C SER A 182 -10.61 -8.48 -18.95
N GLU A 183 -9.48 -8.99 -18.46
CA GLU A 183 -8.18 -8.29 -18.50
C GLU A 183 -7.53 -8.28 -19.88
N THR A 184 -7.89 -9.25 -20.73
CA THR A 184 -7.32 -9.42 -22.08
C THR A 184 -8.26 -8.97 -23.19
N LEU A 185 -9.41 -8.35 -22.88
CA LEU A 185 -10.41 -7.93 -23.88
C LEU A 185 -9.80 -7.17 -25.07
N PHE A 186 -8.96 -6.17 -24.80
CA PHE A 186 -8.33 -5.35 -25.84
C PHE A 186 -7.17 -6.03 -26.57
N GLN A 187 -6.71 -7.19 -26.09
CA GLN A 187 -5.73 -8.04 -26.77
C GLN A 187 -6.42 -9.06 -27.68
N GLN A 188 -7.71 -9.31 -27.46
CA GLN A 188 -8.56 -10.18 -28.28
C GLN A 188 -9.33 -9.36 -29.32
N THR A 189 -9.81 -9.98 -30.38
CA THR A 189 -10.82 -9.38 -31.27
C THR A 189 -12.22 -9.58 -30.69
N PRO A 190 -13.19 -8.71 -31.02
CA PRO A 190 -14.59 -8.90 -30.61
C PRO A 190 -15.15 -10.27 -30.99
N GLU A 191 -14.77 -10.80 -32.16
CA GLU A 191 -15.16 -12.12 -32.64
C GLU A 191 -14.59 -13.26 -31.79
N GLN A 192 -13.36 -13.14 -31.28
CA GLN A 192 -12.77 -14.11 -30.35
C GLN A 192 -13.55 -14.16 -29.03
N VAL A 193 -14.00 -13.01 -28.53
CA VAL A 193 -14.84 -12.96 -27.31
C VAL A 193 -16.19 -13.64 -27.55
N ILE A 194 -16.82 -13.43 -28.71
CA ILE A 194 -18.07 -14.14 -29.07
C ILE A 194 -17.84 -15.65 -29.19
N ALA A 195 -16.70 -16.07 -29.76
CA ALA A 195 -16.34 -17.48 -29.84
C ALA A 195 -16.15 -18.10 -28.46
N PHE A 196 -15.53 -17.38 -27.52
CA PHE A 196 -15.44 -17.79 -26.11
C PHE A 196 -16.84 -17.98 -25.49
N LEU A 197 -17.72 -16.98 -25.62
CA LEU A 197 -19.10 -17.07 -25.11
C LEU A 197 -19.87 -18.26 -25.68
N LYS A 198 -19.67 -18.55 -26.98
CA LYS A 198 -20.25 -19.72 -27.64
C LYS A 198 -19.70 -21.03 -27.07
N GLY A 199 -18.39 -21.10 -26.82
CA GLY A 199 -17.75 -22.23 -26.15
C GLY A 199 -18.33 -22.49 -24.77
N VAL A 200 -18.53 -21.44 -23.96
CA VAL A 200 -19.18 -21.53 -22.64
C VAL A 200 -20.60 -22.07 -22.77
N ARG A 201 -21.41 -21.55 -23.69
CA ARG A 201 -22.77 -22.04 -23.96
C ARG A 201 -22.80 -23.53 -24.29
N ASP A 202 -21.93 -23.95 -25.21
CA ASP A 202 -21.96 -25.30 -25.77
C ASP A 202 -21.46 -26.33 -24.75
N ALA A 203 -20.53 -25.95 -23.87
CA ALA A 203 -20.00 -26.79 -22.80
C ALA A 203 -20.91 -26.86 -21.56
N ASN A 204 -21.84 -25.92 -21.38
CA ASN A 204 -22.63 -25.78 -20.16
C ASN A 204 -24.14 -25.81 -20.45
N PRO A 205 -24.83 -26.97 -20.36
CA PRO A 205 -26.27 -27.05 -20.54
C PRO A 205 -27.04 -26.44 -19.35
N VAL A 206 -28.27 -25.97 -19.60
CA VAL A 206 -29.19 -25.39 -18.61
C VAL A 206 -29.39 -26.33 -17.42
N ARG A 207 -29.33 -25.79 -16.20
CA ARG A 207 -29.50 -26.53 -14.93
C ARG A 207 -30.82 -26.19 -14.24
N LYS A 208 -31.23 -27.04 -13.30
CA LYS A 208 -32.35 -26.74 -12.40
C LYS A 208 -31.84 -26.04 -11.15
N GLY A 209 -32.38 -24.85 -10.88
CA GLY A 209 -32.19 -24.10 -9.65
C GLY A 209 -33.33 -24.30 -8.65
N ALA A 210 -33.35 -23.45 -7.63
CA ALA A 210 -34.30 -23.56 -6.54
C ALA A 210 -35.73 -23.33 -7.03
N GLY A 211 -36.69 -24.12 -6.53
CA GLY A 211 -38.08 -24.01 -6.95
C GLY A 211 -38.32 -24.35 -8.43
N GLY A 212 -37.38 -25.05 -9.08
CA GLY A 212 -37.49 -25.46 -10.47
C GLY A 212 -37.10 -24.38 -11.49
N SER A 213 -36.46 -23.28 -11.08
CA SER A 213 -35.97 -22.25 -12.00
C SER A 213 -34.98 -22.82 -13.00
N ALA A 214 -35.05 -22.42 -14.27
CA ALA A 214 -34.03 -22.78 -15.25
C ALA A 214 -32.82 -21.86 -15.11
N LEU A 215 -31.70 -22.39 -14.64
CA LEU A 215 -30.44 -21.67 -14.56
C LEU A 215 -29.72 -21.78 -15.91
N LYS A 216 -29.32 -20.65 -16.47
CA LYS A 216 -28.46 -20.60 -17.66
C LYS A 216 -27.01 -20.38 -17.22
N PRO A 217 -26.02 -20.81 -18.02
CA PRO A 217 -24.65 -20.43 -17.78
C PRO A 217 -24.54 -18.91 -17.79
N LEU A 218 -23.74 -18.37 -16.88
CA LEU A 218 -23.55 -16.94 -16.67
C LEU A 218 -22.08 -16.60 -16.87
N VAL A 219 -21.84 -15.60 -17.72
CA VAL A 219 -20.51 -14.99 -17.90
C VAL A 219 -20.59 -13.55 -17.44
N ALA A 220 -19.76 -13.15 -16.50
CA ALA A 220 -19.59 -11.75 -16.13
C ALA A 220 -18.28 -11.21 -16.68
N LEU A 221 -18.37 -10.23 -17.58
CA LEU A 221 -17.25 -9.46 -18.11
C LEU A 221 -17.26 -8.09 -17.42
N MET A 222 -16.36 -7.93 -16.45
CA MET A 222 -16.16 -6.71 -15.68
C MET A 222 -14.72 -6.25 -15.90
N PHE A 223 -14.54 -5.19 -16.68
CA PHE A 223 -13.21 -4.70 -17.02
C PHE A 223 -12.88 -3.39 -16.29
N ASP A 224 -11.60 -3.05 -16.22
CA ASP A 224 -11.17 -1.76 -15.68
C ASP A 224 -11.50 -0.62 -16.65
N GLY A 225 -12.46 0.23 -16.27
CA GLY A 225 -12.94 1.31 -17.12
C GLY A 225 -11.90 2.40 -17.39
N ILE A 226 -10.83 2.46 -16.62
CA ILE A 226 -9.72 3.38 -16.84
C ILE A 226 -8.75 2.85 -17.90
N ARG A 227 -8.67 1.52 -18.08
CA ARG A 227 -7.81 0.90 -19.10
C ARG A 227 -8.29 1.13 -20.54
N ALA A 228 -9.49 1.69 -20.73
CA ALA A 228 -9.98 2.09 -22.04
C ALA A 228 -9.09 3.16 -22.72
N GLY A 229 -8.25 3.88 -21.97
CA GLY A 229 -7.17 4.69 -22.53
C GLY A 229 -6.81 5.92 -21.68
N TYR A 230 -5.55 6.34 -21.76
CA TYR A 230 -5.05 7.59 -21.19
C TYR A 230 -4.74 8.65 -22.26
N THR A 231 -4.93 8.30 -23.53
CA THR A 231 -4.75 9.19 -24.68
C THR A 231 -5.97 9.15 -25.60
N PRO A 232 -6.17 10.18 -26.44
CA PRO A 232 -7.25 10.18 -27.44
C PRO A 232 -7.23 8.96 -28.36
N ASP A 233 -6.04 8.53 -28.81
CA ASP A 233 -5.90 7.42 -29.77
C ASP A 233 -6.21 6.07 -29.13
N GLN A 234 -5.74 5.84 -27.89
CA GLN A 234 -6.08 4.64 -27.13
C GLN A 234 -7.59 4.56 -26.89
N SER A 235 -8.19 5.67 -26.44
CA SER A 235 -9.63 5.77 -26.22
C SER A 235 -10.41 5.49 -27.50
N ALA A 236 -10.04 6.11 -28.62
CA ALA A 236 -10.71 5.90 -29.91
C ALA A 236 -10.65 4.44 -30.35
N SER A 237 -9.47 3.81 -30.27
CA SER A 237 -9.29 2.39 -30.60
C SER A 237 -10.15 1.48 -29.73
N ALA A 238 -10.15 1.71 -28.40
CA ALA A 238 -10.96 0.95 -27.47
C ALA A 238 -12.46 1.11 -27.72
N MET A 239 -12.94 2.33 -28.03
CA MET A 239 -14.35 2.56 -28.32
C MET A 239 -14.80 1.89 -29.63
N VAL A 240 -13.97 1.89 -30.68
CA VAL A 240 -14.25 1.14 -31.93
C VAL A 240 -14.37 -0.35 -31.65
N TRP A 241 -13.47 -0.89 -30.83
CA TRP A 241 -13.52 -2.29 -30.41
C TRP A 241 -14.82 -2.60 -29.67
N TYR A 242 -15.21 -1.76 -28.69
CA TYR A 242 -16.43 -1.96 -27.92
C TYR A 242 -17.68 -1.85 -28.77
N GLU A 243 -17.77 -0.86 -29.65
CA GLU A 243 -18.92 -0.69 -30.53
C GLU A 243 -19.13 -1.96 -31.37
N ARG A 244 -18.04 -2.48 -31.97
CA ARG A 244 -18.07 -3.74 -32.71
C ARG A 244 -18.48 -4.92 -31.83
N PHE A 245 -17.97 -5.02 -30.61
CA PHE A 245 -18.33 -6.09 -29.68
C PHE A 245 -19.82 -6.04 -29.29
N LEU A 246 -20.34 -4.86 -28.95
CA LEU A 246 -21.75 -4.68 -28.60
C LEU A 246 -22.68 -4.97 -29.78
N ASP A 247 -22.27 -4.64 -31.01
CA ASP A 247 -23.00 -5.00 -32.24
C ASP A 247 -23.08 -6.51 -32.41
N LEU A 248 -21.97 -7.23 -32.22
CA LEU A 248 -21.95 -8.68 -32.30
C LEU A 248 -22.80 -9.33 -31.20
N VAL A 249 -22.74 -8.83 -29.97
CA VAL A 249 -23.60 -9.30 -28.88
C VAL A 249 -25.08 -9.15 -29.24
N THR A 250 -25.44 -8.01 -29.84
CA THR A 250 -26.83 -7.74 -30.25
C THR A 250 -27.27 -8.60 -31.45
N ALA A 251 -26.37 -8.83 -32.40
CA ALA A 251 -26.60 -9.73 -33.53
C ALA A 251 -26.83 -11.19 -33.08
N ASN A 252 -26.30 -11.58 -31.92
CA ASN A 252 -26.39 -12.92 -31.32
C ASN A 252 -27.38 -13.00 -30.14
N ARG A 253 -28.34 -12.06 -30.05
CA ARG A 253 -29.31 -11.98 -28.94
C ARG A 253 -30.27 -13.17 -28.82
N ASP A 254 -30.31 -14.04 -29.82
CA ASP A 254 -31.09 -15.28 -29.82
C ASP A 254 -30.54 -16.31 -28.82
N TRP A 255 -29.23 -16.24 -28.51
CA TRP A 255 -28.58 -17.11 -27.53
C TRP A 255 -27.74 -16.39 -26.47
N ILE A 256 -27.40 -15.12 -26.66
CA ILE A 256 -26.76 -14.26 -25.65
C ILE A 256 -27.82 -13.34 -25.02
N HIS A 257 -28.11 -13.54 -23.75
CA HIS A 257 -29.01 -12.67 -23.00
C HIS A 257 -28.23 -11.72 -22.10
N VAL A 258 -28.19 -10.46 -22.47
CA VAL A 258 -27.54 -9.42 -21.66
C VAL A 258 -28.55 -8.86 -20.65
N ASP A 259 -28.24 -8.92 -19.36
CA ASP A 259 -29.03 -8.29 -18.32
C ASP A 259 -28.18 -7.95 -17.09
N VAL A 260 -28.74 -7.17 -16.16
CA VAL A 260 -28.12 -6.84 -14.88
C VAL A 260 -28.29 -7.97 -13.87
N PRO A 261 -27.31 -8.19 -12.98
CA PRO A 261 -27.31 -9.33 -12.08
C PRO A 261 -28.54 -9.40 -11.16
N GLY A 262 -29.02 -8.27 -10.65
CA GLY A 262 -30.20 -8.23 -9.80
C GLY A 262 -31.47 -8.74 -10.49
N ARG A 263 -31.58 -8.62 -11.83
CA ARG A 263 -32.72 -9.14 -12.60
C ARG A 263 -32.54 -10.62 -12.95
N ILE A 264 -31.32 -11.03 -13.29
CA ILE A 264 -30.98 -12.45 -13.51
C ILE A 264 -31.35 -13.25 -12.24
N LEU A 265 -30.87 -12.79 -11.08
CA LEU A 265 -31.07 -13.49 -9.80
C LEU A 265 -32.51 -13.47 -9.26
N GLN A 266 -33.40 -12.61 -9.79
CA GLN A 266 -34.84 -12.67 -9.47
C GLN A 266 -35.49 -13.94 -10.05
N ASN A 267 -35.05 -14.35 -11.24
CA ASN A 267 -35.61 -15.47 -11.99
C ASN A 267 -34.78 -16.75 -11.84
N GLU A 268 -33.47 -16.61 -11.66
CA GLU A 268 -32.50 -17.70 -11.61
C GLU A 268 -31.95 -17.83 -10.19
N ARG A 269 -32.47 -18.82 -9.44
CA ARG A 269 -32.12 -19.01 -8.03
C ARG A 269 -31.09 -20.12 -7.87
N PRO A 270 -29.82 -19.81 -7.56
CA PRO A 270 -28.80 -20.83 -7.41
C PRO A 270 -29.08 -21.75 -6.22
N VAL A 271 -28.65 -23.00 -6.33
CA VAL A 271 -28.72 -24.02 -5.27
C VAL A 271 -27.35 -24.53 -4.88
N ASP A 272 -26.40 -24.47 -5.80
CA ASP A 272 -25.03 -24.91 -5.60
C ASP A 272 -24.33 -23.97 -4.63
N ARG A 273 -23.51 -24.56 -3.75
CA ARG A 273 -22.70 -23.83 -2.78
C ARG A 273 -21.24 -23.85 -3.17
N ALA A 274 -20.56 -22.75 -2.89
CA ALA A 274 -19.10 -22.64 -2.96
C ALA A 274 -18.60 -21.80 -1.78
N TYR A 275 -17.47 -22.22 -1.23
CA TYR A 275 -16.76 -21.51 -0.19
C TYR A 275 -15.36 -21.26 -0.72
N ALA A 276 -14.97 -19.99 -0.77
CA ALA A 276 -13.61 -19.63 -1.13
C ALA A 276 -12.73 -19.71 0.12
N PRO A 277 -11.48 -20.17 -0.01
CA PRO A 277 -10.48 -20.00 1.05
C PRO A 277 -10.18 -18.51 1.25
N ALA A 278 -9.34 -18.20 2.24
CA ALA A 278 -8.72 -16.88 2.31
C ALA A 278 -7.83 -16.68 1.06
N SER A 279 -7.84 -15.48 0.49
CA SER A 279 -6.98 -15.16 -0.66
C SER A 279 -5.50 -15.37 -0.33
N THR A 280 -4.75 -15.76 -1.35
CA THR A 280 -3.30 -16.02 -1.26
C THR A 280 -2.51 -14.85 -1.83
N VAL A 281 -1.20 -14.82 -1.58
CA VAL A 281 -0.31 -13.84 -2.21
C VAL A 281 -0.33 -13.99 -3.72
N ALA A 282 -0.26 -15.22 -4.24
CA ALA A 282 -0.31 -15.48 -5.67
C ALA A 282 -1.58 -14.92 -6.34
N ALA A 283 -2.75 -15.11 -5.71
CA ALA A 283 -4.00 -14.56 -6.24
C ALA A 283 -4.03 -13.02 -6.24
N LEU A 284 -3.33 -12.39 -5.29
CA LEU A 284 -3.20 -10.93 -5.22
C LEU A 284 -2.16 -10.41 -6.25
N MET A 285 -1.14 -11.20 -6.54
CA MET A 285 -0.03 -10.88 -7.43
C MET A 285 -0.20 -11.41 -8.86
N ASP A 286 -1.43 -11.80 -9.24
CA ASP A 286 -1.76 -12.38 -10.55
C ASP A 286 -1.49 -11.44 -11.75
N TRP A 287 -1.30 -10.16 -11.47
CA TRP A 287 -0.94 -9.12 -12.42
C TRP A 287 0.53 -9.09 -12.81
N LEU A 288 1.41 -9.76 -12.04
CA LEU A 288 2.84 -9.83 -12.37
C LEU A 288 3.02 -10.63 -13.66
N PRO A 289 3.84 -10.14 -14.61
CA PRO A 289 4.15 -10.92 -15.80
C PRO A 289 4.82 -12.24 -15.39
N GLU A 290 4.44 -13.35 -16.02
CA GLU A 290 5.23 -14.57 -15.97
C GLU A 290 6.60 -14.24 -16.56
N LEU A 291 7.60 -14.08 -15.71
CA LEU A 291 8.96 -13.85 -16.14
C LEU A 291 9.49 -15.14 -16.76
N THR A 292 9.35 -15.28 -18.08
CA THR A 292 10.17 -16.24 -18.83
C THR A 292 11.63 -15.98 -18.50
N PRO A 293 12.41 -17.00 -18.10
CA PRO A 293 13.84 -16.85 -17.87
C PRO A 293 14.46 -16.16 -19.08
N GLY A 294 15.08 -15.00 -18.88
CA GLY A 294 15.69 -14.25 -19.95
C GLY A 294 16.64 -15.13 -20.75
N GLU A 295 16.44 -15.20 -22.06
CA GLU A 295 17.39 -15.71 -23.06
C GLU A 295 18.63 -14.79 -23.18
N HIS A 296 19.08 -14.17 -22.09
CA HIS A 296 20.21 -13.24 -22.09
C HIS A 296 21.36 -13.83 -21.28
N GLY A 297 22.33 -14.42 -21.99
CA GLY A 297 23.67 -14.70 -21.47
C GLY A 297 24.13 -16.15 -21.45
N GLN A 298 23.97 -16.91 -22.54
CA GLN A 298 24.93 -17.99 -22.79
C GLN A 298 26.24 -17.37 -23.28
N GLU A 299 27.22 -17.27 -22.39
CA GLU A 299 28.64 -17.65 -22.58
C GLU A 299 29.49 -17.00 -21.47
N GLY A 300 29.74 -17.76 -20.41
CA GLY A 300 30.63 -17.36 -19.32
C GLY A 300 30.38 -18.20 -18.06
N THR A 301 31.28 -19.13 -17.78
CA THR A 301 31.34 -20.06 -16.64
C THR A 301 30.72 -19.55 -15.32
N VAL A 302 29.44 -19.87 -15.07
CA VAL A 302 28.79 -19.88 -13.74
C VAL A 302 27.75 -21.01 -13.72
N GLN A 303 28.19 -22.25 -13.54
CA GLN A 303 27.32 -23.43 -13.73
C GLN A 303 26.78 -24.06 -12.42
N GLU A 304 27.06 -23.47 -11.25
CA GLU A 304 26.56 -23.98 -9.97
C GLU A 304 25.45 -23.10 -9.33
N GLY A 305 25.39 -21.78 -9.62
CA GLY A 305 24.39 -20.88 -9.04
C GLY A 305 22.99 -20.89 -9.70
N LEU A 306 22.91 -21.23 -10.99
CA LEU A 306 21.66 -21.15 -11.77
C LEU A 306 20.70 -22.33 -11.50
N VAL A 307 21.23 -23.51 -11.17
CA VAL A 307 20.42 -24.69 -10.79
C VAL A 307 19.76 -24.46 -9.41
N GLN A 308 20.48 -23.81 -8.49
CA GLN A 308 19.94 -23.41 -7.19
C GLN A 308 18.89 -22.28 -7.32
N ALA A 309 19.11 -21.28 -8.17
CA ALA A 309 18.13 -20.22 -8.42
C ALA A 309 16.81 -20.74 -9.03
N GLY A 310 16.88 -21.74 -9.93
CA GLY A 310 15.70 -22.39 -10.50
C GLY A 310 14.87 -23.17 -9.48
N ALA A 311 15.53 -23.96 -8.62
CA ALA A 311 14.86 -24.71 -7.55
C ALA A 311 14.27 -23.79 -6.45
N VAL A 312 14.98 -22.69 -6.12
CA VAL A 312 14.49 -21.69 -5.17
C VAL A 312 13.28 -20.92 -5.72
N LYS A 313 13.20 -20.70 -7.04
CA LYS A 313 12.04 -20.06 -7.68
C LYS A 313 10.79 -20.95 -7.68
N GLU A 314 10.92 -22.24 -7.98
CA GLU A 314 9.80 -23.18 -7.88
C GLU A 314 9.29 -23.27 -6.43
N GLU A 315 10.19 -23.33 -5.45
CA GLU A 315 9.83 -23.36 -4.04
C GLU A 315 9.19 -22.02 -3.57
N SER A 316 9.66 -20.88 -4.08
CA SER A 316 9.09 -19.55 -3.82
C SER A 316 7.68 -19.39 -4.39
N ALA A 317 7.46 -19.81 -5.64
CA ALA A 317 6.15 -19.77 -6.29
C ALA A 317 5.13 -20.66 -5.55
N LEU A 318 5.52 -21.88 -5.18
CA LEU A 318 4.69 -22.78 -4.35
C LEU A 318 4.37 -22.18 -2.97
N ARG A 319 5.33 -21.46 -2.35
CA ARG A 319 5.09 -20.72 -1.10
C ARG A 319 4.13 -19.54 -1.30
N ALA A 320 4.24 -18.80 -2.41
CA ALA A 320 3.33 -17.70 -2.73
C ALA A 320 1.89 -18.19 -3.00
N GLU A 321 1.75 -19.35 -3.63
CA GLU A 321 0.45 -20.00 -3.87
C GLU A 321 -0.22 -20.47 -2.57
N GLN A 322 0.56 -20.90 -1.58
CA GLN A 322 0.03 -21.43 -0.31
C GLN A 322 -0.02 -20.39 0.81
N SER A 323 0.66 -19.26 0.68
CA SER A 323 0.70 -18.21 1.70
C SER A 323 -0.55 -17.34 1.66
N SER A 324 -1.05 -17.02 2.85
CA SER A 324 -2.13 -16.04 3.02
C SER A 324 -1.70 -14.70 2.44
N PHE A 325 -2.62 -13.96 1.81
CA PHE A 325 -2.35 -12.60 1.33
C PHE A 325 -1.82 -11.68 2.45
N ARG A 326 -2.06 -12.01 3.73
CA ARG A 326 -1.50 -11.29 4.89
C ARG A 326 0.02 -11.34 4.97
N SER A 327 0.68 -12.34 4.37
CA SER A 327 2.14 -12.43 4.30
C SER A 327 2.77 -11.28 3.50
N ILE A 328 1.99 -10.47 2.78
CA ILE A 328 2.45 -9.16 2.26
C ILE A 328 3.06 -8.30 3.36
N MET A 329 2.51 -8.34 4.58
CA MET A 329 3.06 -7.58 5.71
C MET A 329 4.38 -8.16 6.22
N GLU A 330 4.67 -9.43 5.95
CA GLU A 330 5.96 -10.06 6.27
C GLU A 330 7.00 -9.77 5.18
N MET A 331 6.58 -9.79 3.91
CA MET A 331 7.42 -9.47 2.76
C MET A 331 7.80 -7.98 2.71
N TYR A 332 6.87 -7.11 3.11
CA TYR A 332 7.05 -5.65 3.11
C TYR A 332 6.82 -5.09 4.53
N PRO A 333 7.89 -4.90 5.34
CA PRO A 333 7.79 -4.34 6.69
C PRO A 333 7.07 -2.99 6.74
N GLU A 334 7.15 -2.20 5.68
CA GLU A 334 6.44 -0.92 5.55
C GLU A 334 4.92 -1.10 5.47
N SER A 335 4.44 -2.20 4.86
CA SER A 335 3.03 -2.58 4.86
C SER A 335 2.57 -2.98 6.26
N ALA A 336 3.36 -3.79 6.98
CA ALA A 336 3.12 -4.11 8.39
C ALA A 336 3.03 -2.84 9.26
N ARG A 337 3.97 -1.91 9.10
CA ARG A 337 3.99 -0.63 9.83
C ARG A 337 2.77 0.23 9.52
N LEU A 338 2.38 0.35 8.25
CA LEU A 338 1.21 1.12 7.85
C LEU A 338 -0.09 0.48 8.39
N TYR A 339 -0.17 -0.85 8.38
CA TYR A 339 -1.28 -1.61 8.97
C TYR A 339 -1.36 -1.40 10.50
N ALA A 340 -0.22 -1.54 11.19
CA ALA A 340 -0.10 -1.28 12.62
C ALA A 340 -0.56 0.14 12.97
N ARG A 341 -0.10 1.14 12.21
CA ARG A 341 -0.50 2.53 12.33
C ARG A 341 -2.01 2.72 12.17
N MET A 342 -2.60 2.07 11.17
CA MET A 342 -4.05 2.08 10.93
C MET A 342 -4.82 1.46 12.10
N GLN A 343 -4.37 0.32 12.66
CA GLN A 343 -5.01 -0.31 13.82
C GLN A 343 -4.91 0.56 15.08
N HIS A 344 -3.74 1.14 15.34
CA HIS A 344 -3.56 2.08 16.45
C HIS A 344 -4.51 3.28 16.33
N THR A 345 -4.60 3.87 15.14
CA THR A 345 -5.51 4.98 14.86
C THR A 345 -6.98 4.57 15.03
N HIS A 346 -7.36 3.36 14.60
CA HIS A 346 -8.70 2.81 14.84
C HIS A 346 -9.05 2.74 16.33
N VAL A 347 -8.10 2.33 17.19
CA VAL A 347 -8.30 2.32 18.64
C VAL A 347 -8.54 3.74 19.16
N LEU A 348 -7.70 4.71 18.80
CA LEU A 348 -7.82 6.11 19.23
C LEU A 348 -9.16 6.73 18.81
N VAL A 349 -9.56 6.57 17.55
CA VAL A 349 -10.84 7.10 17.03
C VAL A 349 -12.03 6.51 17.79
N ASN A 350 -11.98 5.23 18.17
CA ASN A 350 -13.05 4.59 18.90
C ASN A 350 -13.14 5.00 20.37
N GLN A 351 -12.06 5.52 20.95
CA GLN A 351 -12.04 6.06 22.31
C GLN A 351 -12.75 7.42 22.45
N ILE A 352 -13.06 8.13 21.35
CA ILE A 352 -13.83 9.37 21.41
C ILE A 352 -15.24 9.09 21.98
N ARG A 353 -15.60 9.78 23.07
CA ARG A 353 -16.90 9.69 23.75
C ARG A 353 -17.59 11.06 23.74
N GLY A 354 -18.93 11.05 23.71
CA GLY A 354 -19.75 12.27 23.79
C GLY A 354 -19.84 13.08 22.48
N ASP A 355 -18.70 13.38 21.86
CA ASP A 355 -18.64 14.18 20.62
C ASP A 355 -18.82 13.31 19.37
N LYS A 356 -20.08 13.19 18.93
CA LYS A 356 -20.45 12.39 17.76
C LYS A 356 -19.88 12.97 16.45
N TYR A 357 -19.78 14.29 16.33
CA TYR A 357 -19.30 14.94 15.11
C TYR A 357 -17.80 14.70 14.94
N ARG A 358 -17.02 14.96 16.00
CA ARG A 358 -15.57 14.68 16.01
C ARG A 358 -15.27 13.22 15.73
N LYS A 359 -16.02 12.29 16.35
CA LYS A 359 -15.87 10.86 16.08
C LYS A 359 -16.18 10.51 14.62
N MET A 360 -17.20 11.12 14.04
CA MET A 360 -17.55 10.90 12.63
C MET A 360 -16.44 11.39 11.69
N THR A 361 -15.93 12.61 11.90
CA THR A 361 -14.83 13.18 11.09
C THR A 361 -13.55 12.37 11.22
N ALA A 362 -13.14 12.02 12.44
CA ALA A 362 -11.94 11.21 12.66
C ALA A 362 -12.06 9.82 12.02
N ARG A 363 -13.25 9.22 12.07
CA ARG A 363 -13.53 7.92 11.46
C ARG A 363 -13.52 7.98 9.92
N GLU A 364 -13.98 9.07 9.34
CA GLU A 364 -13.92 9.27 7.90
C GLU A 364 -12.49 9.33 7.39
N GLU A 365 -11.61 10.10 8.06
CA GLU A 365 -10.18 10.13 7.72
C GLU A 365 -9.49 8.77 7.99
N LEU A 366 -9.86 8.07 9.06
CA LEU A 366 -9.40 6.69 9.30
C LEU A 366 -9.77 5.79 8.12
N TRP A 367 -11.03 5.81 7.67
CA TRP A 367 -11.48 4.99 6.54
C TRP A 367 -10.80 5.38 5.23
N ARG A 368 -10.49 6.66 5.04
CA ARG A 368 -9.67 7.12 3.91
C ARG A 368 -8.26 6.53 3.94
N GLY A 369 -7.65 6.48 5.13
CA GLY A 369 -6.38 5.78 5.37
C GLY A 369 -6.45 4.25 5.25
N GLN A 370 -7.62 3.66 5.03
CA GLN A 370 -7.79 2.21 4.81
C GLN A 370 -7.74 1.80 3.34
N SER A 371 -7.65 2.76 2.41
CA SER A 371 -7.56 2.52 0.97
C SER A 371 -6.39 1.59 0.62
N HIS A 372 -6.63 0.52 -0.14
CA HIS A 372 -5.66 -0.57 -0.32
C HIS A 372 -4.39 -0.19 -1.08
N PHE A 373 -4.43 0.85 -1.91
CA PHE A 373 -3.36 1.14 -2.89
C PHE A 373 -1.96 1.25 -2.29
N ALA A 374 -1.83 1.65 -1.03
CA ALA A 374 -0.56 1.83 -0.35
C ALA A 374 -0.14 0.65 0.56
N TYR A 375 -0.85 -0.48 0.54
CA TYR A 375 -0.58 -1.61 1.45
C TYR A 375 0.12 -2.80 0.79
N TRP A 376 0.25 -2.80 -0.53
CA TRP A 376 0.81 -3.92 -1.28
C TRP A 376 1.31 -3.45 -2.65
N PRO A 377 2.27 -4.15 -3.29
CA PRO A 377 2.67 -3.88 -4.67
C PRO A 377 1.53 -4.18 -5.65
N ASN A 378 1.20 -3.26 -6.55
CA ASN A 378 0.16 -3.45 -7.56
C ASN A 378 0.58 -2.85 -8.90
N ASN A 379 -0.24 -3.04 -9.94
CA ASN A 379 0.03 -2.56 -11.30
C ASN A 379 0.28 -1.04 -11.41
N SER A 380 -0.11 -0.25 -10.40
CA SER A 380 0.06 1.19 -10.33
C SER A 380 1.28 1.60 -9.48
N GLY A 381 2.16 0.66 -9.14
CA GLY A 381 3.34 0.80 -8.28
C GLY A 381 3.07 0.52 -6.80
N GLY A 382 1.82 0.63 -6.35
CA GLY A 382 1.38 0.29 -5.00
C GLY A 382 2.28 0.79 -3.87
N ILE A 383 2.68 -0.11 -2.97
CA ILE A 383 3.54 0.18 -1.81
C ILE A 383 4.86 0.88 -2.19
N TYR A 384 5.41 0.70 -3.40
CA TYR A 384 6.66 1.37 -3.82
C TYR A 384 6.47 2.88 -4.03
N ARG A 385 5.24 3.34 -4.29
CA ARG A 385 4.96 4.75 -4.50
C ARG A 385 4.85 5.49 -3.19
N ALA A 386 5.90 6.23 -2.86
CA ALA A 386 5.95 7.05 -1.66
C ALA A 386 4.78 8.05 -1.57
N ASN A 387 4.26 8.59 -2.68
CA ASN A 387 3.09 9.47 -2.65
C ASN A 387 1.82 8.77 -2.13
N LEU A 388 1.61 7.48 -2.45
CA LEU A 388 0.46 6.71 -1.95
C LEU A 388 0.58 6.42 -0.46
N ARG A 389 1.78 6.03 0.01
CA ARG A 389 2.04 5.83 1.44
C ARG A 389 1.87 7.14 2.22
N LYS A 390 2.42 8.24 1.71
CA LYS A 390 2.29 9.59 2.30
C LYS A 390 0.85 10.04 2.41
N ALA A 391 0.03 9.85 1.37
CA ALA A 391 -1.37 10.19 1.41
C ALA A 391 -2.14 9.35 2.45
N THR A 392 -1.75 8.07 2.60
CA THR A 392 -2.33 7.17 3.59
C THR A 392 -1.94 7.58 5.01
N TYR A 393 -0.65 7.85 5.27
CA TYR A 393 -0.20 8.43 6.55
C TYR A 393 -0.89 9.76 6.82
N ALA A 394 -1.07 10.63 5.83
CA ALA A 394 -1.72 11.92 6.03
C ALA A 394 -3.16 11.78 6.53
N ALA A 395 -3.92 10.83 5.99
CA ALA A 395 -5.27 10.51 6.45
C ALA A 395 -5.26 9.94 7.88
N LEU A 396 -4.34 9.03 8.20
CA LEU A 396 -4.21 8.44 9.54
C LEU A 396 -3.76 9.47 10.60
N ILE A 397 -2.83 10.36 10.25
CA ILE A 397 -2.37 11.45 11.12
C ILE A 397 -3.50 12.45 11.36
N GLU A 398 -4.28 12.81 10.32
CA GLU A 398 -5.45 13.70 10.50
C GLU A 398 -6.53 13.05 11.38
N ALA A 399 -6.77 11.75 11.21
CA ALA A 399 -7.68 10.99 12.06
C ALA A 399 -7.22 11.01 13.54
N GLU A 400 -5.94 10.70 13.81
CA GLU A 400 -5.37 10.78 15.16
C GLU A 400 -5.48 12.20 15.71
N LYS A 401 -5.05 13.20 14.96
CA LYS A 401 -5.08 14.61 15.36
C LYS A 401 -6.49 15.06 15.74
N THR A 402 -7.50 14.61 15.00
CA THR A 402 -8.92 14.87 15.30
C THR A 402 -9.36 14.24 16.62
N THR A 403 -8.69 13.19 17.11
CA THR A 403 -8.96 12.62 18.44
C THR A 403 -8.52 13.52 19.58
N ARG A 404 -7.61 14.48 19.35
CA ARG A 404 -7.03 15.36 20.37
C ARG A 404 -7.98 16.51 20.70
N GLU A 405 -8.50 16.51 21.92
CA GLU A 405 -9.40 17.56 22.37
C GLU A 405 -8.61 18.81 22.80
N ARG A 406 -8.99 19.97 22.24
CA ARG A 406 -8.32 21.24 22.52
C ARG A 406 -8.43 21.58 24.00
N GLY A 407 -7.29 21.88 24.63
CA GLY A 407 -7.20 22.20 26.05
C GLY A 407 -7.23 20.99 26.99
N ILE A 408 -7.44 19.77 26.48
CA ILE A 408 -7.45 18.53 27.27
C ILE A 408 -6.29 17.61 26.89
N PHE A 409 -5.89 17.58 25.61
CA PHE A 409 -4.74 16.78 25.18
C PHE A 409 -3.44 17.30 25.81
N ILE A 410 -2.72 16.39 26.47
CA ILE A 410 -1.44 16.65 27.12
C ILE A 410 -0.38 15.78 26.41
N PRO A 411 0.70 16.38 25.88
CA PRO A 411 1.82 15.61 25.34
C PRO A 411 2.36 14.60 26.35
N ALA A 412 2.57 13.37 25.91
CA ALA A 412 3.01 12.30 26.81
C ALA A 412 3.87 11.27 26.08
N ILE A 413 4.73 10.62 26.86
CA ILE A 413 5.46 9.43 26.46
C ILE A 413 4.84 8.18 27.12
N SER A 414 4.60 7.14 26.32
CA SER A 414 3.91 5.91 26.74
C SER A 414 4.58 4.68 26.14
N ARG A 415 4.15 3.50 26.62
CA ARG A 415 4.58 2.20 26.09
C ARG A 415 3.37 1.48 25.53
N VAL A 416 3.47 1.00 24.29
CA VAL A 416 2.41 0.30 23.58
C VAL A 416 3.07 -0.62 22.56
N ASP A 417 2.65 -1.88 22.51
CA ASP A 417 2.92 -2.76 21.37
C ASP A 417 2.10 -2.26 20.18
N VAL A 418 2.73 -1.43 19.35
CA VAL A 418 2.05 -0.74 18.25
C VAL A 418 2.13 -1.53 16.96
N ASP A 419 3.25 -2.21 16.72
CA ASP A 419 3.49 -3.00 15.51
C ASP A 419 3.06 -4.47 15.59
N LEU A 420 2.53 -4.88 16.76
CA LEU A 420 1.90 -6.18 17.00
C LEU A 420 2.90 -7.33 16.99
N ASP A 421 4.16 -7.08 17.38
CA ASP A 421 5.23 -8.08 17.47
C ASP A 421 5.33 -8.75 18.86
N GLY A 422 4.52 -8.30 19.83
CA GLY A 422 4.51 -8.78 21.22
C GLY A 422 5.46 -8.03 22.15
N ARG A 423 6.12 -6.97 21.69
CA ARG A 423 6.99 -6.09 22.47
C ARG A 423 6.41 -4.69 22.50
N GLU A 424 6.67 -3.96 23.58
CA GLU A 424 6.20 -2.57 23.68
C GLU A 424 7.22 -1.59 23.07
N GLU A 425 6.75 -0.77 22.13
CA GLU A 425 7.45 0.41 21.62
C GLU A 425 7.28 1.59 22.59
N VAL A 426 8.13 2.60 22.44
CA VAL A 426 8.01 3.85 23.20
C VAL A 426 7.49 4.95 22.29
N LEU A 427 6.27 5.42 22.58
CA LEU A 427 5.58 6.41 21.77
C LEU A 427 5.58 7.75 22.50
N TYR A 428 6.19 8.77 21.90
CA TYR A 428 5.96 10.16 22.27
C TYR A 428 4.89 10.75 21.35
N GLN A 429 3.79 11.22 21.93
CA GLN A 429 2.72 11.92 21.22
C GLN A 429 2.68 13.36 21.70
N GLY A 430 3.08 14.30 20.84
CA GLY A 430 3.17 15.72 21.14
C GLY A 430 2.22 16.57 20.30
N ASN A 431 2.12 17.86 20.63
CA ASN A 431 1.29 18.81 19.86
C ASN A 431 1.81 19.05 18.44
N GLU A 432 3.13 18.96 18.26
CA GLU A 432 3.82 19.34 17.03
C GLU A 432 4.35 18.11 16.28
N ILE A 433 4.90 17.14 17.01
CA ILE A 433 5.40 15.87 16.47
C ILE A 433 4.82 14.67 17.21
N ASN A 434 4.71 13.54 16.52
CA ASN A 434 4.79 12.22 17.14
C ASN A 434 6.13 11.59 16.82
N ALA A 435 6.69 10.81 17.74
CA ALA A 435 7.95 10.11 17.56
C ALA A 435 7.89 8.73 18.21
N TYR A 436 8.01 7.67 17.42
CA TYR A 436 7.88 6.28 17.90
C TYR A 436 9.22 5.55 17.81
N LEU A 437 9.61 4.95 18.93
CA LEU A 437 10.89 4.30 19.12
C LEU A 437 10.71 2.80 19.29
N HIS A 438 11.48 2.03 18.53
CA HIS A 438 11.50 0.57 18.58
C HIS A 438 12.65 0.08 19.47
N ARG A 439 12.47 -1.04 20.19
CA ARG A 439 13.51 -1.61 21.07
C ARG A 439 14.73 -2.16 20.32
N PHE A 440 14.53 -2.81 19.17
CA PHE A 440 15.62 -3.10 18.23
C PHE A 440 16.28 -1.85 17.68
N GLY A 441 17.60 -1.75 17.86
CA GLY A 441 18.43 -0.60 17.52
C GLY A 441 18.13 0.67 18.33
N ALA A 442 17.20 0.61 19.30
CA ALA A 442 16.64 1.78 19.98
C ALA A 442 16.33 2.91 18.96
N ARG A 443 15.77 2.55 17.80
CA ARG A 443 15.67 3.41 16.61
C ARG A 443 14.35 4.16 16.56
N LEU A 444 14.35 5.35 15.97
CA LEU A 444 13.13 6.09 15.66
C LEU A 444 12.58 5.58 14.34
N PHE A 445 11.39 4.95 14.34
CA PHE A 445 10.82 4.33 13.13
C PHE A 445 9.60 5.07 12.57
N GLU A 446 9.04 6.03 13.30
CA GLU A 446 7.96 6.91 12.84
C GLU A 446 8.15 8.33 13.40
N LEU A 447 7.93 9.33 12.55
CA LEU A 447 8.10 10.74 12.88
C LEU A 447 7.04 11.57 12.16
N ASP A 448 5.92 11.80 12.83
CA ASP A 448 4.83 12.60 12.29
C ASP A 448 5.07 14.08 12.54
N TRP A 449 4.87 14.90 11.50
CA TRP A 449 4.73 16.34 11.60
C TRP A 449 3.25 16.72 11.52
N ILE A 450 2.66 16.96 12.69
CA ILE A 450 1.20 17.03 12.89
C ILE A 450 0.57 18.20 12.12
N SER A 451 1.30 19.30 11.95
CA SER A 451 0.77 20.48 11.24
C SER A 451 0.59 20.27 9.73
N ARG A 452 1.30 19.30 9.15
CA ARG A 452 1.29 19.00 7.71
C ARG A 452 0.79 17.60 7.38
N ASN A 453 0.43 16.81 8.39
CA ASN A 453 0.02 15.42 8.26
C ASN A 453 1.07 14.60 7.46
N TRP A 454 2.33 14.74 7.83
CA TRP A 454 3.45 14.12 7.10
C TRP A 454 4.27 13.22 8.00
N ASN A 455 4.50 11.97 7.59
CA ASN A 455 5.45 11.10 8.26
C ASN A 455 6.82 11.21 7.56
N TYR A 456 7.79 11.84 8.23
CA TYR A 456 9.16 12.00 7.72
C TYR A 456 9.98 10.71 7.75
N LEU A 457 9.48 9.65 8.39
CA LEU A 457 10.07 8.32 8.40
C LEU A 457 9.25 7.30 7.61
N ASP A 458 8.42 7.75 6.66
CA ASP A 458 7.80 6.90 5.63
C ASP A 458 8.83 6.41 4.58
N THR A 459 9.88 5.79 5.08
CA THR A 459 10.97 5.13 4.36
C THR A 459 10.52 3.79 3.80
N PHE A 460 11.31 3.23 2.89
CA PHE A 460 11.07 1.92 2.30
C PHE A 460 12.39 1.16 2.12
N GLN A 461 12.42 -0.08 2.59
CA GLN A 461 13.55 -0.99 2.50
C GLN A 461 13.66 -1.60 1.09
N ARG A 462 14.87 -1.64 0.54
CA ARG A 462 15.16 -2.31 -0.74
C ARG A 462 15.33 -3.80 -0.50
N CYS A 463 14.37 -4.59 -0.94
CA CYS A 463 14.39 -6.05 -0.86
C CYS A 463 14.57 -6.67 -2.25
N PRO A 464 15.10 -7.89 -2.37
CA PRO A 464 15.13 -8.62 -3.64
C PRO A 464 13.71 -8.90 -4.15
N GLU A 465 13.49 -8.72 -5.45
CA GLU A 465 12.24 -9.06 -6.15
C GLU A 465 12.55 -9.93 -7.38
N ASP A 466 11.62 -10.80 -7.75
CA ASP A 466 11.81 -11.74 -8.86
C ASP A 466 11.98 -11.04 -10.22
N PHE A 467 11.43 -9.83 -10.38
CA PHE A 467 11.49 -9.01 -11.58
C PHE A 467 12.72 -8.09 -11.67
N HIS A 468 13.64 -8.14 -10.70
CA HIS A 468 14.83 -7.28 -10.73
C HIS A 468 15.82 -7.67 -11.84
N ASP A 469 16.34 -6.65 -12.53
CA ASP A 469 17.40 -6.77 -13.53
C ASP A 469 18.81 -6.59 -12.91
N GLU A 470 19.85 -6.74 -13.74
CA GLU A 470 21.25 -6.61 -13.31
C GLU A 470 21.56 -5.22 -12.70
N ALA A 471 20.97 -4.16 -13.26
CA ALA A 471 21.13 -2.80 -12.77
C ALA A 471 20.55 -2.65 -11.35
N THR A 472 19.39 -3.25 -11.11
CA THR A 472 18.73 -3.24 -9.80
C THR A 472 19.52 -4.03 -8.77
N VAL A 473 20.01 -5.21 -9.12
CA VAL A 473 20.88 -6.02 -8.24
C VAL A 473 22.16 -5.26 -7.87
N THR A 474 22.74 -4.54 -8.84
CA THR A 474 23.97 -3.75 -8.64
C THR A 474 23.76 -2.56 -7.68
N ALA A 475 22.57 -1.97 -7.64
CA ALA A 475 22.22 -0.90 -6.70
C ALA A 475 22.15 -1.38 -5.23
N GLY A 476 22.04 -2.69 -5.02
CA GLY A 476 22.13 -3.34 -3.73
C GLY A 476 20.82 -3.39 -2.94
N TYR A 477 20.81 -4.25 -1.92
CA TYR A 477 19.67 -4.50 -1.05
C TYR A 477 19.99 -4.13 0.39
N ASP A 478 18.95 -3.79 1.15
CA ASP A 478 19.10 -3.37 2.53
C ASP A 478 19.10 -4.57 3.46
N ARG A 479 20.15 -4.65 4.29
CA ARG A 479 20.31 -5.71 5.31
C ARG A 479 19.78 -5.28 6.69
N TRP A 480 19.37 -4.04 6.83
CA TRP A 480 18.78 -3.48 8.05
C TRP A 480 17.67 -2.49 7.70
N PRO A 481 16.71 -2.23 8.61
CA PRO A 481 15.63 -1.29 8.34
C PRO A 481 16.11 0.14 8.19
N ARG A 482 15.54 0.85 7.22
CA ARG A 482 15.79 2.28 7.02
C ARG A 482 14.91 3.09 7.96
N ALA A 483 15.52 3.65 8.99
CA ALA A 483 14.83 4.42 10.02
C ALA A 483 15.64 5.67 10.42
N GLY A 484 15.19 6.36 11.45
CA GLY A 484 15.90 7.48 12.06
C GLY A 484 16.77 7.04 13.23
N PHE A 485 17.98 7.60 13.31
CA PHE A 485 18.96 7.28 14.34
C PHE A 485 19.26 5.78 14.42
N VAL A 486 19.54 5.15 13.29
CA VAL A 486 20.02 3.75 13.23
C VAL A 486 21.52 3.77 13.47
N ASP A 487 21.98 2.98 14.43
CA ASP A 487 23.36 3.06 14.89
C ASP A 487 24.22 1.95 14.27
N HIS A 488 25.49 2.24 13.99
CA HIS A 488 26.44 1.28 13.44
C HIS A 488 27.83 1.40 14.07
N LEU A 489 28.50 0.26 14.24
CA LEU A 489 29.93 0.17 14.55
C LEU A 489 30.67 -0.34 13.32
N LEU A 490 31.10 0.59 12.47
CA LEU A 490 31.73 0.31 11.19
C LEU A 490 33.24 0.12 11.34
N LEU A 491 33.82 -0.70 10.45
CA LEU A 491 35.26 -0.64 10.22
C LEU A 491 35.64 0.74 9.63
N PRO A 492 36.75 1.38 10.05
CA PRO A 492 37.14 2.72 9.60
C PRO A 492 37.22 2.89 8.07
N GLU A 493 37.61 1.84 7.35
CA GLU A 493 37.80 1.80 5.90
C GLU A 493 36.51 1.68 5.05
N ASN A 494 35.34 1.55 5.69
CA ASN A 494 34.07 1.54 4.95
C ASN A 494 33.92 2.80 4.09
N ARG A 495 33.43 2.63 2.87
CA ARG A 495 33.11 3.73 1.94
C ARG A 495 31.60 3.97 1.87
N ALA A 496 31.21 5.20 1.53
CA ALA A 496 29.81 5.56 1.36
C ALA A 496 29.10 4.68 0.32
N SER A 497 29.76 4.35 -0.78
CA SER A 497 29.22 3.48 -1.84
C SER A 497 29.01 2.01 -1.42
N GLN A 498 29.77 1.51 -0.43
CA GLN A 498 29.54 0.18 0.14
C GLN A 498 28.35 0.22 1.08
N PHE A 499 28.28 1.25 1.93
CA PHE A 499 27.16 1.46 2.84
C PHE A 499 25.84 1.62 2.07
N ALA A 500 25.84 2.45 1.02
CA ALA A 500 24.65 2.70 0.20
C ALA A 500 24.15 1.46 -0.55
N ARG A 501 24.99 0.46 -0.82
CA ARG A 501 24.58 -0.83 -1.42
C ARG A 501 24.14 -1.88 -0.40
N GLY A 502 24.23 -1.57 0.90
CA GLY A 502 23.95 -2.52 1.98
C GLY A 502 25.11 -3.47 2.30
N ASP A 503 26.30 -3.23 1.74
CA ASP A 503 27.49 -4.08 1.86
C ASP A 503 28.51 -3.52 2.86
N ARG A 504 28.02 -2.87 3.93
CA ARG A 504 28.89 -2.35 5.00
C ARG A 504 29.57 -3.48 5.75
N ARG A 505 30.79 -3.24 6.21
CA ARG A 505 31.49 -4.10 7.19
C ARG A 505 31.31 -3.54 8.59
N SER A 506 30.77 -4.34 9.50
CA SER A 506 30.52 -3.96 10.88
C SER A 506 31.32 -4.85 11.83
N LEU A 507 31.81 -4.28 12.93
CA LEU A 507 32.42 -5.06 14.02
C LEU A 507 31.39 -5.81 14.85
N CYS A 508 30.19 -5.23 14.96
CA CYS A 508 29.03 -5.83 15.60
C CYS A 508 27.76 -5.19 15.03
N ASP A 509 26.71 -5.99 14.82
CA ASP A 509 25.44 -5.46 14.29
C ASP A 509 24.55 -4.85 15.37
N ILE A 510 24.91 -3.64 15.80
CA ILE A 510 24.11 -2.89 16.78
C ILE A 510 22.82 -2.30 16.21
N SER A 511 22.63 -2.34 14.88
CA SER A 511 21.43 -1.81 14.20
C SER A 511 20.18 -2.65 14.44
N SER A 512 20.38 -3.93 14.77
CA SER A 512 19.35 -4.92 15.07
C SER A 512 19.38 -5.38 16.53
N LEU A 513 20.28 -4.84 17.37
CA LEU A 513 20.40 -5.20 18.78
C LEU A 513 19.13 -4.88 19.57
N GLU A 514 18.63 -5.82 20.38
CA GLU A 514 17.52 -5.55 21.29
C GLU A 514 17.99 -4.75 22.51
N TYR A 515 17.51 -3.53 22.66
CA TYR A 515 17.76 -2.75 23.88
C TYR A 515 16.69 -3.01 24.94
N ARG A 516 17.11 -2.96 26.21
CA ARG A 516 16.18 -2.85 27.34
C ARG A 516 15.90 -1.38 27.65
N ILE A 517 14.68 -1.07 28.07
CA ILE A 517 14.35 0.27 28.55
C ILE A 517 14.83 0.40 30.00
N ALA A 518 15.91 1.14 30.22
CA ALA A 518 16.50 1.38 31.54
C ALA A 518 15.67 2.36 32.37
N SER A 519 15.11 3.41 31.76
CA SER A 519 14.22 4.36 32.42
C SER A 519 13.24 5.00 31.43
N LEU A 520 12.07 5.40 31.92
CA LEU A 520 11.06 6.17 31.19
C LEU A 520 10.60 7.33 32.07
N ASP A 521 11.10 8.53 31.79
CA ASP A 521 10.81 9.77 32.50
C ASP A 521 9.67 10.50 31.79
N LYS A 522 8.46 10.36 32.35
CA LYS A 522 7.24 10.95 31.79
C LYS A 522 7.16 12.46 31.99
N ASP A 523 7.78 12.98 33.03
CA ASP A 523 7.73 14.42 33.35
C ASP A 523 8.60 15.23 32.38
N HIS A 524 9.71 14.65 31.93
CA HIS A 524 10.63 15.28 30.99
C HIS A 524 10.54 14.73 29.56
N ASN A 525 9.57 13.84 29.28
CA ASN A 525 9.41 13.13 28.01
C ASN A 525 10.74 12.53 27.51
N ALA A 526 11.38 11.74 28.37
CA ALA A 526 12.67 11.12 28.07
C ALA A 526 12.65 9.61 28.32
N VAL A 527 13.46 8.89 27.56
CA VAL A 527 13.64 7.44 27.70
C VAL A 527 15.10 7.09 27.50
N THR A 528 15.61 6.17 28.32
CA THR A 528 16.96 5.64 28.21
C THR A 528 16.90 4.15 27.89
N PHE A 529 17.61 3.77 26.82
CA PHE A 529 17.82 2.40 26.39
C PHE A 529 19.22 1.96 26.78
N LEU A 530 19.36 0.70 27.20
CA LEU A 530 20.65 0.06 27.45
C LEU A 530 20.76 -1.23 26.62
N GLY A 531 21.89 -1.40 25.96
CA GLY A 531 22.26 -2.58 25.22
C GLY A 531 23.69 -2.96 25.53
N THR A 532 24.04 -4.21 25.23
CA THR A 532 25.42 -4.69 25.31
C THR A 532 25.72 -5.42 24.02
N CYS A 533 26.90 -5.23 23.47
CA CYS A 533 27.31 -5.93 22.27
C CYS A 533 28.73 -6.46 22.41
N ARG A 534 29.01 -7.58 21.76
CA ARG A 534 30.34 -8.17 21.67
C ARG A 534 30.72 -8.27 20.20
N THR A 535 31.96 -7.95 19.91
CA THR A 535 32.54 -8.10 18.58
C THR A 535 32.85 -9.58 18.32
N GLU A 536 32.68 -10.05 17.08
CA GLU A 536 32.84 -11.48 16.76
C GLU A 536 34.31 -11.94 16.83
N ASP A 537 35.25 -11.07 16.43
CA ASP A 537 36.67 -11.42 16.25
C ASP A 537 37.60 -10.91 17.37
N THR A 538 37.11 -10.11 18.30
CA THR A 538 37.92 -9.46 19.35
C THR A 538 37.26 -9.58 20.73
N LEU A 539 38.05 -9.53 21.81
CA LEU A 539 37.55 -9.56 23.20
C LEU A 539 37.01 -8.18 23.65
N VAL A 540 36.44 -7.43 22.72
CA VAL A 540 35.82 -6.13 22.98
C VAL A 540 34.35 -6.35 23.35
N GLU A 541 34.02 -5.93 24.56
CA GLU A 541 32.64 -5.89 25.06
C GLU A 541 32.24 -4.43 25.24
N LEU A 542 31.11 -4.04 24.67
CA LEU A 542 30.62 -2.68 24.76
C LEU A 542 29.30 -2.60 25.52
N THR A 543 29.20 -1.61 26.39
CA THR A 543 27.92 -1.15 26.92
C THR A 543 27.47 0.07 26.13
N LEU A 544 26.23 0.02 25.65
CA LEU A 544 25.62 1.06 24.81
C LEU A 544 24.44 1.65 25.55
N GLN A 545 24.51 2.94 25.87
CA GLN A 545 23.39 3.70 26.39
C GLN A 545 22.93 4.72 25.36
N LYS A 546 21.63 4.71 25.06
CA LYS A 546 21.00 5.66 24.14
C LYS A 546 19.82 6.33 24.81
N ARG A 547 19.85 7.65 24.93
CA ARG A 547 18.83 8.44 25.58
C ARG A 547 18.13 9.36 24.59
N TYR A 548 16.81 9.30 24.55
CA TYR A 548 15.97 10.25 23.82
C TYR A 548 15.32 11.23 24.78
N ARG A 549 15.21 12.49 24.36
CA ARG A 549 14.39 13.50 25.01
C ARG A 549 13.60 14.28 23.97
N PHE A 550 12.30 14.47 24.23
CA PHE A 550 11.39 15.16 23.34
C PHE A 550 10.98 16.51 23.93
N ILE A 551 11.26 17.58 23.20
CA ILE A 551 10.97 18.96 23.62
C ILE A 551 10.22 19.65 22.49
N LYS A 552 8.89 19.67 22.55
CA LYS A 552 8.02 20.25 21.50
C LYS A 552 8.31 19.59 20.14
N ASN A 553 8.90 20.32 19.19
CA ASN A 553 9.34 19.88 17.86
C ASN A 553 10.83 19.51 17.76
N ARG A 554 11.51 19.32 18.90
CA ARG A 554 12.90 18.92 18.96
C ARG A 554 13.05 17.51 19.55
N ILE A 555 13.92 16.72 18.93
CA ILE A 555 14.38 15.43 19.41
C ILE A 555 15.87 15.58 19.76
N GLU A 556 16.22 15.28 21.00
CA GLU A 556 17.61 15.19 21.47
C GLU A 556 17.95 13.72 21.68
N VAL A 557 19.08 13.28 21.12
CA VAL A 557 19.58 11.91 21.21
C VAL A 557 20.99 11.95 21.75
N GLU A 558 21.22 11.27 22.86
CA GLU A 558 22.53 11.17 23.52
C GLU A 558 22.97 9.71 23.56
N TYR A 559 24.24 9.49 23.29
CA TYR A 559 24.90 8.20 23.27
C TYR A 559 26.02 8.19 24.30
N GLU A 560 26.16 7.09 25.01
CA GLU A 560 27.31 6.77 25.84
C GLU A 560 27.74 5.33 25.52
N ILE A 561 28.95 5.22 24.97
CA ILE A 561 29.54 3.95 24.52
C ILE A 561 30.75 3.69 25.39
N GLU A 562 30.72 2.61 26.16
CA GLU A 562 31.78 2.23 27.07
C GLU A 562 32.39 0.90 26.63
N ASN A 563 33.73 0.86 26.58
CA ASN A 563 34.46 -0.39 26.37
C ASN A 563 34.69 -1.09 27.71
N THR A 564 33.88 -2.09 28.00
CA THR A 564 33.98 -2.94 29.19
C THR A 564 34.82 -4.20 28.94
N GLY A 565 35.37 -4.36 27.74
CA GLY A 565 36.23 -5.47 27.34
C GLY A 565 37.69 -5.30 27.77
N MET A 566 38.54 -6.20 27.26
CA MET A 566 39.97 -6.25 27.61
C MET A 566 40.88 -5.69 26.51
N GLU A 567 40.35 -5.46 25.31
CA GLU A 567 41.07 -4.97 24.14
C GLU A 567 40.61 -3.58 23.74
N THR A 568 41.49 -2.82 23.07
CA THR A 568 41.13 -1.50 22.53
C THR A 568 40.21 -1.65 21.34
N LEU A 569 39.10 -0.90 21.33
CA LEU A 569 38.22 -0.77 20.18
C LEU A 569 38.83 0.26 19.20
N GLU A 570 38.96 -0.11 17.92
CA GLU A 570 39.20 0.82 16.82
C GLU A 570 38.07 0.70 15.80
N ALA A 571 37.22 1.72 15.71
CA ALA A 571 36.02 1.69 14.89
C ALA A 571 35.64 3.08 14.36
N ALA A 572 34.60 3.14 13.54
CA ALA A 572 33.85 4.35 13.28
C ALA A 572 32.41 4.16 13.80
N PHE A 573 32.03 4.93 14.81
CA PHE A 573 30.63 4.99 15.23
C PHE A 573 29.85 5.84 14.23
N ALA A 574 28.75 5.30 13.73
CA ALA A 574 27.93 5.97 12.74
C ALA A 574 26.46 6.01 13.15
N VAL A 575 25.82 7.15 12.94
CA VAL A 575 24.38 7.34 13.14
C VAL A 575 23.76 7.64 11.79
N GLU A 576 22.96 6.71 11.28
CA GLU A 576 22.16 6.82 10.07
C GLU A 576 20.81 7.48 10.38
N LEU A 577 20.43 8.46 9.57
CA LEU A 577 19.14 9.14 9.60
C LEU A 577 18.56 9.15 8.18
N ASN A 578 17.49 8.38 7.98
CA ASN A 578 16.70 8.44 6.76
C ASN A 578 15.56 9.44 6.95
N LEU A 579 15.29 10.30 5.96
CA LEU A 579 14.12 11.18 5.94
C LEU A 579 13.43 11.14 4.58
N SER A 580 12.11 10.94 4.58
CA SER A 580 11.30 10.76 3.37
C SER A 580 10.58 12.04 2.94
N PHE A 581 10.89 12.52 1.74
CA PHE A 581 10.33 13.73 1.12
C PHE A 581 9.48 13.39 -0.11
N HIS A 582 8.87 14.40 -0.74
CA HIS A 582 7.96 14.15 -1.87
C HIS A 582 8.66 13.59 -3.10
N SER A 583 9.72 14.26 -3.55
CA SER A 583 10.59 13.88 -4.66
C SER A 583 12.00 14.45 -4.43
N LEU A 584 12.97 14.02 -5.25
CA LEU A 584 14.34 14.54 -5.30
C LEU A 584 14.47 15.84 -6.11
N GLU A 585 13.38 16.32 -6.71
CA GLU A 585 13.42 17.52 -7.54
C GLU A 585 13.76 18.75 -6.71
N VAL A 586 14.48 19.70 -7.30
CA VAL A 586 15.03 20.88 -6.62
C VAL A 586 13.93 21.80 -6.07
N ASP A 587 12.73 21.74 -6.66
CA ASP A 587 11.52 22.43 -6.20
C ASP A 587 10.74 21.66 -5.12
N SER A 588 11.15 20.43 -4.80
CA SER A 588 10.63 19.61 -3.70
C SER A 588 11.56 19.61 -2.48
N LEU A 589 12.86 19.34 -2.68
CA LEU A 589 13.84 19.17 -1.60
C LEU A 589 15.13 19.93 -1.88
N ARG A 590 15.58 20.72 -0.91
CA ARG A 590 16.91 21.34 -0.92
C ARG A 590 17.70 20.99 0.33
N LEU A 591 18.97 20.61 0.14
CA LEU A 591 19.87 20.21 1.22
C LEU A 591 20.94 21.27 1.42
N HIS A 592 21.10 21.75 2.65
CA HIS A 592 22.19 22.66 3.01
C HIS A 592 23.06 22.06 4.10
N VAL A 593 24.37 22.13 3.93
CA VAL A 593 25.34 21.69 4.94
C VAL A 593 26.20 22.87 5.37
N ARG A 594 26.54 22.91 6.65
CA ARG A 594 27.50 23.86 7.21
C ARG A 594 28.79 23.15 7.63
N GLN A 595 29.94 23.60 7.12
CA GLN A 595 31.28 23.18 7.55
C GLN A 595 31.98 24.38 8.22
N GLY A 596 31.92 24.45 9.55
CA GLY A 596 32.42 25.60 10.30
C GLY A 596 31.60 26.87 10.02
N ARG A 597 32.18 27.81 9.25
CA ARG A 597 31.52 29.05 8.82
C ARG A 597 30.95 28.98 7.40
N LEU A 598 31.40 28.01 6.59
CA LEU A 598 30.94 27.85 5.22
C LEU A 598 29.57 27.16 5.23
N ARG A 599 28.58 27.75 4.56
CA ARG A 599 27.29 27.12 4.28
C ARG A 599 27.19 26.92 2.79
N GLN A 600 26.89 25.69 2.37
CA GLN A 600 26.71 25.34 0.97
C GLN A 600 25.45 24.51 0.78
N GLU A 601 24.86 24.61 -0.40
CA GLU A 601 23.86 23.66 -0.86
C GLU A 601 24.55 22.44 -1.45
N ILE A 602 24.02 21.26 -1.20
CA ILE A 602 24.49 20.01 -1.81
C ILE A 602 23.36 19.43 -2.65
N ALA A 603 23.73 18.78 -3.75
CA ALA A 603 22.77 18.02 -4.52
C ALA A 603 22.31 16.80 -3.69
N PRO A 604 21.08 16.28 -3.92
CA PRO A 604 20.62 15.07 -3.28
C PRO A 604 21.18 13.83 -4.03
N ASP A 605 22.49 13.81 -4.24
CA ASP A 605 23.27 12.72 -4.82
C ASP A 605 24.28 12.19 -3.78
N MET A 606 25.08 11.18 -4.15
CA MET A 606 26.11 10.65 -3.26
C MET A 606 27.16 11.73 -2.96
N THR A 607 27.14 12.21 -1.73
CA THR A 607 28.01 13.27 -1.22
C THR A 607 28.75 12.81 0.03
N GLU A 608 30.06 13.01 0.07
CA GLU A 608 30.92 12.76 1.24
C GLU A 608 31.55 14.08 1.71
N LEU A 609 31.34 14.43 2.99
CA LEU A 609 31.84 15.67 3.59
C LEU A 609 32.54 15.38 4.91
N GLN A 610 33.54 16.19 5.24
CA GLN A 610 34.27 16.09 6.50
C GLN A 610 33.92 17.23 7.45
N GLY A 611 33.90 16.93 8.75
CA GLY A 611 33.76 17.95 9.80
C GLY A 611 32.51 18.84 9.72
N VAL A 612 31.34 18.25 9.46
CA VAL A 612 30.08 18.99 9.33
C VAL A 612 29.59 19.50 10.69
N SER A 613 28.99 20.71 10.69
CA SER A 613 28.42 21.35 11.88
C SER A 613 26.91 21.19 11.97
N ASP A 614 26.21 21.20 10.83
CA ASP A 614 24.80 20.82 10.71
C ASP A 614 24.45 20.49 9.25
N ILE A 615 23.34 19.77 9.08
CA ILE A 615 22.63 19.60 7.82
C ILE A 615 21.18 20.08 7.98
N GLN A 616 20.66 20.74 6.95
CA GLN A 616 19.31 21.25 6.86
C GLN A 616 18.61 20.69 5.62
N PHE A 617 17.43 20.13 5.83
CA PHE A 617 16.51 19.68 4.79
C PHE A 617 15.40 20.72 4.65
N HIS A 618 15.24 21.29 3.47
CA HIS A 618 14.18 22.23 3.16
C HIS A 618 13.16 21.50 2.29
N ASP A 619 12.10 21.01 2.93
CA ASP A 619 10.93 20.44 2.30
C ASP A 619 10.04 21.58 1.82
N LEU A 620 10.14 21.87 0.53
CA LEU A 620 9.47 23.01 -0.08
C LEU A 620 7.97 22.75 -0.23
N ARG A 621 7.57 21.50 -0.49
CA ARG A 621 6.16 21.10 -0.59
C ARG A 621 5.41 21.38 0.72
N ASN A 622 6.01 21.03 1.86
CA ASN A 622 5.39 21.24 3.16
C ASN A 622 5.76 22.58 3.83
N SER A 623 6.57 23.41 3.16
CA SER A 623 7.19 24.61 3.73
C SER A 623 7.80 24.31 5.11
N THR A 624 8.60 23.26 5.20
CA THR A 624 9.16 22.74 6.45
C THR A 624 10.67 22.66 6.35
N ARG A 625 11.36 23.03 7.43
CA ARG A 625 12.79 22.88 7.60
C ARG A 625 13.08 21.89 8.72
N ILE A 626 13.89 20.89 8.40
CA ILE A 626 14.45 19.95 9.38
C ILE A 626 15.93 20.27 9.50
N GLN A 627 16.40 20.52 10.72
CA GLN A 627 17.81 20.80 10.99
C GLN A 627 18.35 19.78 11.98
N VAL A 628 19.48 19.16 11.64
CA VAL A 628 20.19 18.20 12.47
C VAL A 628 21.53 18.79 12.89
N ASN A 629 21.75 18.89 14.20
CA ASN A 629 22.96 19.48 14.79
C ASN A 629 23.65 18.42 15.67
N PRO A 630 24.76 17.84 15.20
CA PRO A 630 25.62 17.03 16.04
C PRO A 630 26.43 17.91 17.02
N SER A 631 26.76 17.39 18.20
CA SER A 631 27.50 18.14 19.22
C SER A 631 28.99 18.33 18.90
N GLU A 632 29.56 17.35 18.21
CA GLU A 632 30.90 17.40 17.63
C GLU A 632 30.79 17.51 16.11
N ARG A 633 31.92 17.62 15.40
CA ARG A 633 31.92 17.75 13.92
C ARG A 633 32.21 16.40 13.24
N PRO A 634 31.19 15.58 12.94
CA PRO A 634 31.40 14.30 12.26
C PRO A 634 31.75 14.46 10.77
N ASP A 635 32.20 13.37 10.17
CA ASP A 635 32.10 13.20 8.74
C ASP A 635 30.66 12.82 8.36
N LEU A 636 30.22 13.17 7.16
CA LEU A 636 28.87 12.98 6.68
C LEU A 636 28.87 12.27 5.33
N TRP A 637 28.12 11.18 5.24
CA TRP A 637 27.65 10.65 3.96
C TRP A 637 26.20 11.05 3.75
N SER A 638 25.84 11.49 2.55
CA SER A 638 24.45 11.76 2.17
C SER A 638 24.18 11.18 0.78
N PHE A 639 23.05 10.50 0.59
CA PHE A 639 22.66 9.95 -0.70
C PHE A 639 21.15 9.65 -0.74
N PRO A 640 20.53 9.65 -1.94
CA PRO A 640 19.15 9.25 -2.10
C PRO A 640 19.00 7.72 -2.01
N VAL A 641 17.86 7.27 -1.50
CA VAL A 641 17.44 5.88 -1.49
C VAL A 641 16.29 5.75 -2.48
N GLU A 642 16.49 4.88 -3.47
CA GLU A 642 15.51 4.54 -4.49
C GLU A 642 15.27 3.04 -4.49
N ALA A 643 14.02 2.64 -4.66
CA ALA A 643 13.61 1.24 -4.78
C ALA A 643 12.96 1.00 -6.14
N VAL A 644 13.19 -0.17 -6.73
CA VAL A 644 12.63 -0.53 -8.02
C VAL A 644 11.33 -1.29 -7.82
N GLY A 645 10.30 -0.89 -8.55
CA GLY A 645 9.02 -1.59 -8.62
C GLY A 645 8.44 -1.52 -10.02
N LEU A 646 7.33 -2.23 -10.26
CA LEU A 646 6.64 -2.22 -11.54
C LEU A 646 5.60 -1.09 -11.62
N LEU A 647 5.55 -0.41 -12.76
CA LEU A 647 4.46 0.47 -13.16
C LEU A 647 3.94 -0.02 -14.52
N GLY A 648 2.77 -0.66 -14.51
CA GLY A 648 2.34 -1.49 -15.63
C GLY A 648 3.28 -2.67 -15.83
N ASP A 649 3.88 -2.76 -17.01
CA ASP A 649 4.82 -3.80 -17.43
C ASP A 649 6.30 -3.35 -17.38
N ARG A 650 6.58 -2.17 -16.81
CA ARG A 650 7.92 -1.57 -16.81
C ARG A 650 8.48 -1.39 -15.41
N LEU A 651 9.78 -1.62 -15.28
CA LEU A 651 10.55 -1.26 -14.09
C LEU A 651 10.63 0.26 -13.97
N HIS A 652 10.46 0.75 -12.75
CA HIS A 652 10.52 2.17 -12.42
C HIS A 652 11.27 2.38 -11.10
N TRP A 653 12.16 3.38 -11.06
CA TRP A 653 12.88 3.78 -9.87
C TRP A 653 12.03 4.75 -9.06
N PHE A 654 11.68 4.36 -7.84
CA PHE A 654 10.88 5.17 -6.93
C PHE A 654 11.76 5.71 -5.82
N TYR A 655 11.86 7.04 -5.72
CA TYR A 655 12.46 7.70 -4.57
C TYR A 655 11.72 7.36 -3.27
N GLN A 656 12.47 7.00 -2.23
CA GLN A 656 11.93 6.58 -0.93
C GLN A 656 12.34 7.51 0.21
N SER A 657 13.61 7.92 0.26
CA SER A 657 14.14 8.79 1.31
C SER A 657 15.54 9.32 0.99
N ASN A 658 15.98 10.37 1.68
CA ASN A 658 17.39 10.75 1.73
C ASN A 658 18.03 10.11 2.97
N CYS A 659 19.14 9.38 2.77
CA CYS A 659 19.95 8.83 3.84
C CYS A 659 21.06 9.81 4.20
N SER A 660 21.28 10.05 5.50
CA SER A 660 22.39 10.83 6.03
C SER A 660 23.09 10.06 7.15
N VAL A 661 24.39 9.81 7.03
CA VAL A 661 25.17 9.02 7.97
C VAL A 661 26.26 9.90 8.60
N PHE A 662 26.10 10.20 9.88
CA PHE A 662 27.08 10.96 10.66
C PHE A 662 28.10 10.00 11.27
N ARG A 663 29.40 10.22 11.05
CA ARG A 663 30.47 9.29 11.43
C ARG A 663 31.51 9.97 12.32
N TRP A 664 31.89 9.27 13.40
CA TRP A 664 32.97 9.67 14.30
C TRP A 664 33.99 8.54 14.42
N PRO A 665 35.31 8.83 14.34
CA PRO A 665 36.33 7.82 14.65
C PRO A 665 36.25 7.47 16.13
N LEU A 666 35.98 6.22 16.48
CA LEU A 666 35.78 5.75 17.84
C LEU A 666 36.94 4.83 18.24
N ASN A 667 37.87 5.37 19.03
CA ASN A 667 38.95 4.61 19.65
C ASN A 667 38.72 4.59 21.16
N LEU A 668 38.53 3.41 21.76
CA LEU A 668 38.26 3.28 23.20
C LEU A 668 39.17 2.23 23.81
N SER A 669 40.01 2.65 24.75
CA SER A 669 40.78 1.74 25.59
C SER A 669 39.86 0.99 26.57
N PRO A 670 40.29 -0.15 27.15
CA PRO A 670 39.55 -0.81 28.22
C PRO A 670 39.17 0.14 29.36
N GLY A 671 37.89 0.17 29.73
CA GLY A 671 37.30 1.06 30.74
C GLY A 671 37.03 2.49 30.28
N GLU A 672 37.33 2.83 29.01
CA GLU A 672 37.06 4.15 28.45
C GLU A 672 35.62 4.25 27.93
N SER A 673 35.02 5.42 28.11
CA SER A 673 33.69 5.74 27.60
C SER A 673 33.72 6.99 26.73
N ARG A 674 32.92 7.01 25.66
CA ARG A 674 32.69 8.21 24.86
C ARG A 674 31.23 8.60 24.82
N ARG A 675 30.98 9.91 24.88
CA ARG A 675 29.66 10.51 24.71
C ARG A 675 29.53 11.24 23.38
N ILE A 676 28.42 11.02 22.69
CA ILE A 676 28.08 11.68 21.42
C ILE A 676 26.63 12.13 21.52
N SER A 677 26.28 13.30 20.97
CA SER A 677 24.88 13.74 20.95
C SER A 677 24.51 14.42 19.64
N LEU A 678 23.24 14.28 19.28
CA LEU A 678 22.62 14.93 18.14
C LEU A 678 21.30 15.56 18.57
N SER A 679 20.96 16.69 17.95
CA SER A 679 19.61 17.28 18.06
C SER A 679 19.00 17.47 16.68
N MET A 680 17.75 17.06 16.53
CA MET A 680 16.95 17.30 15.34
C MET A 680 15.78 18.22 15.68
N LYS A 681 15.60 19.28 14.89
CA LYS A 681 14.49 20.23 15.04
C LYS A 681 13.69 20.31 13.75
N ILE A 682 12.38 20.23 13.84
CA ILE A 682 11.45 20.37 12.71
C ILE A 682 10.67 21.67 12.88
N GLU A 683 10.72 22.58 11.93
CA GLU A 683 9.98 23.84 12.02
C GLU A 683 9.41 24.27 10.68
N GLN A 684 8.32 25.02 10.71
CA GLN A 684 7.74 25.59 9.51
C GLN A 684 8.66 26.70 8.98
N ASN A 685 9.05 26.62 7.70
CA ASN A 685 9.70 27.72 7.00
C ASN A 685 8.71 28.88 6.91
N ARG A 686 9.14 30.06 7.38
CA ARG A 686 8.38 31.31 7.28
C ARG A 686 8.55 31.95 5.92
#